data_AF-A0A242CLV3-F1
#
_entry.id   AF-A0A242CLV3-F1
#
_cell.length_a   1.000
_cell.length_b   1.000
_cell.length_c   1.000
_cell.angle_alpha   90.00
_cell.angle_beta   90.00
_cell.angle_gamma   90.00
#
_symmetry.space_group_name_H-M   'P 1'
#
loop_
_entity.id
_entity.type
_entity.pdbx_description
1 polymer ?
#
loop_
_entity_poly.entity_id
_entity_poly.type
_entity_poly.pdbx_seq_one_letter_code
_entity_poly.pdbx_strand_id
1 'polypeptide(L)'
;MEDGRQNEAGFALIYALAAIILSSLMIGLVFLVARNVNSQIRTIDSFRRVEDVHEYSFQLASQELKLRIDDFITRTMQNGGFYSNNNDWQDHLDNELRFVLDEVDVNETIDDKFSFTSSVVDYEYNEIAPYVMTKSGGEQGWIQSASMLPDKTNLQIIIQIQSQVTDQTQLAEGQPRVHTASAEYIYEMQLEEEDLEQRQTQLDIWRNIFYPYYLPSTAGQAVSADTWVRKLFEVADFQRVRPSFDYLAFESDDFLQFGFANNVLQDFQDGRFLDFRTKPILNWLHFDGSFFFNHGVQMEGQGSGQFSAKSLLAIQNDGGQPSNGLNVIKDIFLQAGLGMYIDLGSRAGSRLVLSQAYTDILAGNVWINNTNSSASRVEQEGVLFAEGHLNVSVNSPDAGTGLGELNTNYFNFYHREATKQNPAADGSLTFMKPSMVLTSSNFYAGPVTEGSIVHSTEDTERRITVYGDFMLTNTMMPSGGTIDDFSYFQNQNQFTVPHDPSRITLDGSNTIMEVHGLSFIDAPKTARRLALAEAGSSAVFDSYYEDPAYWNQITLKNGAQLILGHTGVEPFHLAVDRESTFVMEILPDLALFDPTFLATGAHNRRLEGTVVLVPYYMDDQVELENQLQQLGVNYRVRDFESQAQSGEVTILRSFLDRNMWSDDEAYLTVTRMFDYINKLDY
;
A
#
# COMPACT_ATOMS: atom_id res chain seq x y z
N MET A 1 48.78 -100.04 48.81
CA MET A 1 49.03 -98.77 48.09
C MET A 1 48.26 -98.89 46.79
N GLU A 2 46.97 -98.61 46.87
CA GLU A 2 46.00 -98.66 45.77
C GLU A 2 45.42 -97.25 45.65
N ASP A 3 44.95 -96.78 44.51
CA ASP A 3 45.28 -97.03 43.11
C ASP A 3 44.59 -95.88 42.38
N GLY A 4 45.30 -95.17 41.50
CA GLY A 4 44.79 -93.97 40.85
C GLY A 4 44.21 -94.30 39.47
N ARG A 5 42.99 -94.84 39.37
CA ARG A 5 42.30 -95.05 38.06
C ARG A 5 40.76 -95.04 38.12
N GLN A 6 40.14 -93.98 38.66
CA GLN A 6 38.67 -93.76 38.49
C GLN A 6 38.27 -92.38 37.94
N ASN A 7 39.22 -91.50 37.61
CA ASN A 7 38.89 -90.09 37.35
C ASN A 7 38.61 -89.73 35.88
N GLU A 8 39.02 -90.49 34.87
CA GLU A 8 38.98 -90.01 33.46
C GLU A 8 37.57 -89.89 32.84
N ALA A 9 36.62 -90.76 33.21
CA ALA A 9 35.26 -90.72 32.65
C ALA A 9 34.41 -89.56 33.22
N GLY A 10 34.69 -89.09 34.43
CA GLY A 10 34.01 -87.94 35.04
C GLY A 10 34.40 -86.61 34.39
N PHE A 11 35.64 -86.48 33.92
CA PHE A 11 36.13 -85.24 33.32
C PHE A 11 35.45 -84.93 31.97
N ALA A 12 35.24 -85.93 31.10
CA ALA A 12 34.66 -85.71 29.78
C ALA A 12 33.19 -85.21 29.84
N LEU A 13 32.39 -85.72 30.77
CA LEU A 13 31.01 -85.29 30.96
C LEU A 13 30.93 -83.85 31.49
N ILE A 14 31.85 -83.48 32.38
CA ILE A 14 31.97 -82.12 32.91
C ILE A 14 32.34 -81.13 31.80
N TYR A 15 33.25 -81.49 30.88
CA TYR A 15 33.62 -80.62 29.75
C TYR A 15 32.46 -80.39 28.77
N ALA A 16 31.68 -81.42 28.45
CA ALA A 16 30.52 -81.27 27.56
C ALA A 16 29.41 -80.41 28.21
N LEU A 17 29.13 -80.63 29.50
CA LEU A 17 28.18 -79.83 30.25
C LEU A 17 28.65 -78.37 30.37
N ALA A 18 29.94 -78.17 30.64
CA ALA A 18 30.55 -76.85 30.67
C ALA A 18 30.42 -76.15 29.32
N ALA A 19 30.65 -76.85 28.19
CA ALA A 19 30.52 -76.28 26.85
C ALA A 19 29.06 -75.86 26.51
N ILE A 20 28.06 -76.65 26.91
CA ILE A 20 26.64 -76.31 26.72
C ILE A 20 26.25 -75.11 27.57
N ILE A 21 26.69 -75.08 28.83
CA ILE A 21 26.47 -73.94 29.74
C ILE A 21 27.12 -72.67 29.15
N LEU A 22 28.38 -72.77 28.68
CA LEU A 22 29.10 -71.64 28.07
C LEU A 22 28.43 -71.13 26.80
N SER A 23 27.96 -72.04 25.93
CA SER A 23 27.26 -71.67 24.70
C SER A 23 25.92 -70.99 24.98
N SER A 24 25.17 -71.49 25.96
CA SER A 24 23.91 -70.89 26.39
C SER A 24 24.12 -69.52 27.03
N LEU A 25 25.20 -69.37 27.82
CA LEU A 25 25.64 -68.08 28.37
C LEU A 25 25.99 -67.09 27.26
N MET A 26 26.74 -67.51 26.24
CA MET A 26 27.10 -66.64 25.10
C MET A 26 25.86 -66.20 24.31
N ILE A 27 24.92 -67.10 24.03
CA ILE A 27 23.67 -66.74 23.35
C ILE A 27 22.85 -65.76 24.20
N GLY A 28 22.73 -66.00 25.52
CA GLY A 28 22.07 -65.07 26.44
C GLY A 28 22.73 -63.68 26.46
N LEU A 29 24.06 -63.63 26.40
CA LEU A 29 24.84 -62.39 26.34
C LEU A 29 24.58 -61.62 25.02
N VAL A 30 24.52 -62.33 23.88
CA VAL A 30 24.18 -61.72 22.59
C VAL A 30 22.76 -61.15 22.60
N PHE A 31 21.78 -61.86 23.18
CA PHE A 31 20.42 -61.34 23.31
C PHE A 31 20.33 -60.12 24.24
N LEU A 32 21.10 -60.10 25.34
CA LEU A 32 21.17 -58.92 26.21
C LEU A 32 21.80 -57.72 25.50
N VAL A 33 22.88 -57.93 24.74
CA VAL A 33 23.50 -56.87 23.93
C VAL A 33 22.54 -56.38 22.85
N ALA A 34 21.87 -57.28 22.12
CA ALA A 34 20.89 -56.91 21.10
C ALA A 34 19.68 -56.16 21.69
N ARG A 35 19.21 -56.55 22.89
CA ARG A 35 18.16 -55.84 23.62
C ARG A 35 18.61 -54.44 24.04
N ASN A 36 19.83 -54.29 24.55
CA ASN A 36 20.40 -52.99 24.89
C ASN A 36 20.57 -52.09 23.66
N VAL A 37 21.10 -52.63 22.55
CA VAL A 37 21.23 -51.91 21.28
C VAL A 37 19.86 -51.48 20.75
N ASN A 38 18.86 -52.36 20.75
CA ASN A 38 17.50 -52.02 20.32
C ASN A 38 16.83 -50.98 21.25
N SER A 39 17.08 -51.06 22.56
CA SER A 39 16.62 -50.05 23.52
C SER A 39 17.28 -48.70 23.27
N GLN A 40 18.59 -48.68 22.97
CA GLN A 40 19.31 -47.47 22.60
C GLN A 40 18.80 -46.88 21.28
N ILE A 41 18.57 -47.70 20.25
CA ILE A 41 18.01 -47.27 18.96
C ILE A 41 16.61 -46.68 19.16
N ARG A 42 15.72 -47.34 19.90
CA ARG A 42 14.38 -46.80 20.19
C ARG A 42 14.43 -45.48 20.95
N THR A 43 15.37 -45.35 21.87
CA THR A 43 15.58 -44.11 22.65
C THR A 43 16.10 -42.98 21.74
N ILE A 44 17.04 -43.28 20.84
CA ILE A 44 17.55 -42.33 19.84
C ILE A 44 16.45 -41.92 18.85
N ASP A 45 15.64 -42.88 18.37
CA ASP A 45 14.53 -42.62 17.45
C ASP A 45 13.38 -41.83 18.10
N SER A 46 13.20 -41.94 19.42
CA SER A 46 12.26 -41.08 20.15
C SER A 46 12.83 -39.68 20.35
N PHE A 47 14.13 -39.54 20.66
CA PHE A 47 14.77 -38.22 20.76
C PHE A 47 14.70 -37.46 19.44
N ARG A 48 15.02 -38.11 18.31
CA ARG A 48 14.88 -37.49 16.98
C ARG A 48 13.46 -37.03 16.67
N ARG A 49 12.45 -37.83 17.02
CA ARG A 49 11.05 -37.45 16.80
C ARG A 49 10.61 -36.29 17.67
N VAL A 50 11.13 -36.20 18.89
CA VAL A 50 10.86 -35.06 19.77
C VAL A 50 11.60 -33.81 19.30
N GLU A 51 12.85 -33.94 18.84
CA GLU A 51 13.62 -32.88 18.18
C GLU A 51 12.88 -32.35 16.95
N ASP A 52 12.39 -33.20 16.04
CA ASP A 52 11.61 -32.80 14.86
C ASP A 52 10.34 -32.01 15.24
N VAL A 53 9.66 -32.40 16.32
CA VAL A 53 8.47 -31.69 16.83
C VAL A 53 8.84 -30.35 17.45
N HIS A 54 9.98 -30.26 18.14
CA HIS A 54 10.53 -28.99 18.62
C HIS A 54 10.90 -28.06 17.45
N GLU A 55 11.55 -28.56 16.39
CA GLU A 55 11.85 -27.74 15.21
C GLU A 55 10.59 -27.20 14.55
N TYR A 56 9.57 -28.06 14.38
CA TYR A 56 8.28 -27.66 13.83
C TYR A 56 7.58 -26.62 14.72
N SER A 57 7.59 -26.81 16.04
CA SER A 57 6.96 -25.87 16.97
C SER A 57 7.69 -24.52 17.01
N PHE A 58 9.02 -24.49 16.84
CA PHE A 58 9.78 -23.25 16.70
C PHE A 58 9.50 -22.55 15.37
N GLN A 59 9.32 -23.29 14.27
CA GLN A 59 8.93 -22.70 12.97
C GLN A 59 7.56 -22.02 13.05
N LEU A 60 6.57 -22.67 13.67
CA LEU A 60 5.25 -22.07 13.85
C LEU A 60 5.29 -20.85 14.77
N ALA A 61 5.99 -20.94 15.90
CA ALA A 61 6.13 -19.83 16.83
C ALA A 61 6.85 -18.63 16.20
N SER A 62 7.94 -18.86 15.46
CA SER A 62 8.66 -17.79 14.75
C SER A 62 7.83 -17.18 13.61
N GLN A 63 7.02 -17.97 12.89
CA GLN A 63 6.11 -17.45 11.88
C GLN A 63 5.01 -16.56 12.47
N GLU A 64 4.40 -16.97 13.59
CA GLU A 64 3.40 -16.16 14.29
C GLU A 64 4.01 -14.87 14.84
N LEU A 65 5.21 -14.95 15.44
CA LEU A 65 5.97 -13.79 15.90
C LEU A 65 6.24 -12.82 14.77
N LYS A 66 6.75 -13.32 13.63
CA LYS A 66 7.00 -12.51 12.44
C LYS A 66 5.75 -11.77 11.99
N LEU A 67 4.63 -12.46 11.82
CA LEU A 67 3.39 -11.85 11.33
C LEU A 67 2.91 -10.71 12.23
N ARG A 68 3.02 -10.88 13.55
CA ARG A 68 2.62 -9.84 14.52
C ARG A 68 3.57 -8.66 14.56
N ILE A 69 4.89 -8.92 14.50
CA ILE A 69 5.91 -7.87 14.45
C ILE A 69 5.77 -7.07 13.15
N ASP A 70 5.61 -7.75 12.00
CA ASP A 70 5.41 -7.13 10.69
C ASP A 70 4.12 -6.29 10.65
N ASP A 71 3.02 -6.77 11.23
CA ASP A 71 1.76 -6.02 11.33
C ASP A 71 1.91 -4.76 12.19
N PHE A 72 2.57 -4.87 13.35
CA PHE A 72 2.87 -3.72 14.20
C PHE A 72 3.72 -2.69 13.46
N ILE A 73 4.83 -3.11 12.84
CA ILE A 73 5.71 -2.22 12.07
C ILE A 73 4.92 -1.55 10.95
N THR A 74 4.10 -2.31 10.22
CA THR A 74 3.28 -1.77 9.12
C THR A 74 2.31 -0.70 9.61
N ARG A 75 1.60 -0.94 10.73
CA ARG A 75 0.70 0.05 11.35
C ARG A 75 1.45 1.30 11.81
N THR A 76 2.63 1.13 12.41
CA THR A 76 3.47 2.26 12.84
C THR A 76 3.96 3.08 11.63
N MET A 77 4.35 2.40 10.54
CA MET A 77 4.74 3.06 9.29
C MET A 77 3.57 3.78 8.61
N GLN A 78 2.34 3.26 8.70
CA GLN A 78 1.13 3.94 8.22
C GLN A 78 0.81 5.21 9.01
N ASN A 79 1.21 5.27 10.28
CA ASN A 79 1.00 6.42 11.16
C ASN A 79 2.19 7.40 11.19
N GLY A 80 3.07 7.35 10.18
CA GLY A 80 4.17 8.29 10.02
C GLY A 80 5.56 7.78 10.42
N GLY A 81 5.71 6.54 10.91
CA GLY A 81 7.02 5.96 11.26
C GLY A 81 7.42 6.17 12.73
N PHE A 82 8.67 5.87 13.08
CA PHE A 82 9.17 5.97 14.45
C PHE A 82 9.75 7.37 14.72
N TYR A 83 9.35 7.99 15.83
CA TYR A 83 9.72 9.36 16.21
C TYR A 83 10.96 9.36 17.13
N SER A 84 12.12 9.83 16.68
CA SER A 84 13.38 9.58 17.40
C SER A 84 13.61 10.32 18.74
N ASN A 85 12.60 10.93 19.36
CA ASN A 85 12.81 11.85 20.49
C ASN A 85 13.43 11.18 21.71
N ASN A 86 14.68 11.53 22.08
CA ASN A 86 15.38 11.05 23.29
C ASN A 86 15.30 9.53 23.58
N ASN A 87 15.40 8.66 22.57
CA ASN A 87 15.17 7.20 22.69
C ASN A 87 13.73 6.79 23.09
N ASP A 88 12.77 7.72 23.17
CA ASP A 88 11.35 7.42 23.45
C ASP A 88 10.74 6.49 22.39
N TRP A 89 11.24 6.49 21.15
CA TRP A 89 10.82 5.49 20.17
C TRP A 89 11.27 4.08 20.51
N GLN A 90 12.44 3.90 21.13
CA GLN A 90 12.90 2.59 21.59
C GLN A 90 12.04 2.12 22.75
N ASP A 91 11.69 3.03 23.67
CA ASP A 91 10.78 2.74 24.77
C ASP A 91 9.35 2.44 24.27
N HIS A 92 8.85 3.17 23.27
CA HIS A 92 7.55 2.91 22.65
C HIS A 92 7.55 1.57 21.90
N LEU A 93 8.59 1.32 21.12
CA LEU A 93 8.82 0.06 20.41
C LEU A 93 8.93 -1.10 21.41
N ASP A 94 9.68 -0.96 22.49
CA ASP A 94 9.81 -1.96 23.55
C ASP A 94 8.45 -2.23 24.23
N ASN A 95 7.68 -1.19 24.55
CA ASN A 95 6.37 -1.33 25.17
C ASN A 95 5.33 -2.03 24.28
N GLU A 96 5.31 -1.72 22.98
CA GLU A 96 4.37 -2.34 22.04
C GLU A 96 4.82 -3.76 21.65
N LEU A 97 6.11 -3.97 21.44
CA LEU A 97 6.64 -5.31 21.20
C LEU A 97 6.46 -6.21 22.41
N ARG A 98 6.60 -5.71 23.64
CA ARG A 98 6.21 -6.43 24.87
C ARG A 98 4.81 -7.02 24.75
N PHE A 99 3.85 -6.20 24.32
CA PHE A 99 2.47 -6.64 24.14
C PHE A 99 2.35 -7.71 23.04
N VAL A 100 3.04 -7.53 21.91
CA VAL A 100 3.09 -8.51 20.82
C VAL A 100 3.70 -9.85 21.26
N LEU A 101 4.78 -9.81 22.03
CA LEU A 101 5.56 -10.98 22.46
C LEU A 101 4.85 -11.77 23.58
N ASP A 102 4.17 -11.08 24.50
CA ASP A 102 3.44 -11.70 25.61
C ASP A 102 2.19 -12.48 25.17
N GLU A 103 1.68 -12.24 23.95
CA GLU A 103 0.49 -12.92 23.40
C GLU A 103 0.78 -14.17 22.57
N VAL A 104 2.06 -14.53 22.36
CA VAL A 104 2.42 -15.69 21.53
C VAL A 104 2.41 -16.98 22.34
N ASP A 105 1.24 -17.60 22.40
CA ASP A 105 1.05 -18.98 22.86
C ASP A 105 0.61 -19.87 21.68
N VAL A 106 1.56 -20.58 21.05
CA VAL A 106 1.23 -21.56 20.01
C VAL A 106 1.05 -22.93 20.65
N ASN A 107 -0.15 -23.49 20.47
CA ASN A 107 -0.53 -24.78 21.03
C ASN A 107 -1.11 -25.68 19.93
N GLU A 108 -0.51 -26.85 19.72
CA GLU A 108 -1.01 -27.82 18.74
C GLU A 108 -0.85 -29.27 19.23
N THR A 109 -1.65 -30.17 18.68
CA THR A 109 -1.55 -31.62 18.87
C THR A 109 -1.33 -32.31 17.53
N ILE A 110 -0.23 -33.04 17.41
CA ILE A 110 0.17 -33.77 16.20
C ILE A 110 -0.16 -35.25 16.37
N ASP A 111 -1.08 -35.75 15.54
CA ASP A 111 -1.44 -37.16 15.40
C ASP A 111 -1.82 -37.88 16.72
N ASP A 112 -2.37 -37.18 17.72
CA ASP A 112 -2.67 -37.68 19.08
C ASP A 112 -1.47 -38.31 19.81
N LYS A 113 -0.24 -38.06 19.33
CA LYS A 113 1.01 -38.62 19.86
C LYS A 113 1.87 -37.59 20.54
N PHE A 114 1.85 -36.36 20.05
CA PHE A 114 2.59 -35.25 20.61
C PHE A 114 1.66 -34.05 20.75
N SER A 115 1.77 -33.33 21.86
CA SER A 115 1.18 -32.01 22.01
C SER A 115 2.26 -31.05 22.44
N PHE A 116 2.32 -29.86 21.85
CA PHE A 116 3.32 -28.86 22.22
C PHE A 116 2.71 -27.52 22.57
N THR A 117 3.42 -26.80 23.44
CA THR A 117 3.19 -25.41 23.76
C THR A 117 4.49 -24.67 23.52
N SER A 118 4.47 -23.64 22.68
CA SER A 118 5.60 -22.73 22.47
C SER A 118 5.22 -21.34 22.95
N SER A 119 6.10 -20.74 23.74
CA SER A 119 5.91 -19.42 24.36
C SER A 119 7.21 -18.64 24.36
N VAL A 120 7.11 -17.31 24.32
CA VAL A 120 8.27 -16.43 24.51
C VAL A 120 8.64 -16.39 25.99
N VAL A 121 9.92 -16.60 26.30
CA VAL A 121 10.42 -16.59 27.69
C VAL A 121 11.27 -15.38 28.02
N ASP A 122 11.94 -14.80 27.03
CA ASP A 122 12.79 -13.62 27.18
C ASP A 122 13.00 -12.94 25.83
N TYR A 123 13.42 -11.68 25.83
CA TYR A 123 13.90 -10.98 24.64
C TYR A 123 14.88 -9.86 24.97
N GLU A 124 15.74 -9.54 24.02
CA GLU A 124 16.74 -8.47 24.12
C GLU A 124 16.77 -7.63 22.84
N TYR A 125 17.08 -6.33 22.98
CA TYR A 125 17.28 -5.41 21.87
C TYR A 125 18.73 -4.94 21.81
N ASN A 126 19.31 -5.02 20.62
CA ASN A 126 20.65 -4.54 20.36
C ASN A 126 20.66 -3.63 19.13
N GLU A 127 21.30 -2.48 19.25
CA GLU A 127 21.71 -1.71 18.08
C GLU A 127 22.95 -2.37 17.46
N ILE A 128 22.88 -2.62 16.17
CA ILE A 128 23.98 -3.20 15.40
C ILE A 128 24.29 -2.32 14.20
N ALA A 129 25.51 -2.48 13.66
CA ALA A 129 25.91 -1.74 12.48
C ALA A 129 24.97 -2.03 11.29
N PRO A 130 24.61 -1.01 10.49
CA PRO A 130 23.63 -1.15 9.40
C PRO A 130 24.20 -1.92 8.21
N TYR A 131 23.34 -2.45 7.36
CA TYR A 131 23.71 -3.15 6.14
C TYR A 131 23.86 -2.18 4.97
N VAL A 132 24.96 -2.35 4.23
CA VAL A 132 25.30 -1.57 3.03
C VAL A 132 25.46 -2.47 1.81
N MET A 133 25.01 -1.97 0.66
CA MET A 133 25.20 -2.66 -0.61
C MET A 133 26.63 -2.42 -1.10
N THR A 134 27.44 -3.46 -1.19
CA THR A 134 28.78 -3.34 -1.78
C THR A 134 28.72 -3.49 -3.29
N LYS A 135 29.32 -2.52 -3.99
CA LYS A 135 29.54 -2.59 -5.45
C LYS A 135 30.92 -3.17 -5.81
N SER A 136 31.74 -3.51 -4.82
CA SER A 136 33.10 -3.99 -5.02
C SER A 136 33.20 -5.50 -4.85
N GLY A 137 33.66 -6.22 -5.88
CA GLY A 137 34.21 -7.57 -5.73
C GLY A 137 33.45 -8.72 -6.38
N GLY A 138 32.29 -8.48 -7.01
CA GLY A 138 31.55 -9.53 -7.74
C GLY A 138 30.62 -10.39 -6.87
N GLU A 139 30.54 -10.12 -5.57
CA GLU A 139 29.42 -10.55 -4.73
C GLU A 139 28.39 -9.41 -4.72
N GLN A 140 27.23 -9.62 -5.34
CA GLN A 140 26.09 -8.73 -5.14
C GLN A 140 25.39 -9.17 -3.86
N GLY A 141 25.48 -8.37 -2.81
CA GLY A 141 24.88 -8.68 -1.52
C GLY A 141 24.94 -7.51 -0.56
N TRP A 142 24.05 -7.52 0.42
CA TRP A 142 24.10 -6.63 1.57
C TRP A 142 25.13 -7.18 2.55
N ILE A 143 26.06 -6.34 2.98
CA ILE A 143 27.00 -6.69 4.04
C ILE A 143 26.80 -5.75 5.21
N GLN A 144 26.92 -6.27 6.43
CA GLN A 144 26.93 -5.43 7.61
C GLN A 144 28.14 -4.49 7.55
N SER A 145 27.90 -3.20 7.77
CA SER A 145 28.94 -2.18 7.81
C SER A 145 29.93 -2.48 8.95
N ALA A 146 31.20 -2.12 8.75
CA ALA A 146 32.23 -2.26 9.79
C ALA A 146 32.07 -1.25 10.94
N SER A 147 31.20 -0.25 10.77
CA SER A 147 30.89 0.77 11.76
C SER A 147 29.44 1.21 11.66
N MET A 148 28.91 1.82 12.72
CA MET A 148 27.66 2.57 12.66
C MET A 148 27.76 3.63 11.55
N LEU A 149 26.65 3.87 10.85
CA LEU A 149 26.53 4.93 9.86
C LEU A 149 25.66 6.06 10.42
N PRO A 150 25.92 7.32 10.04
CA PRO A 150 25.22 8.45 10.61
C PRO A 150 23.74 8.57 10.19
N ASP A 151 23.34 7.95 9.08
CA ASP A 151 22.00 8.03 8.46
C ASP A 151 21.17 6.73 8.62
N LYS A 152 21.74 5.69 9.26
CA LYS A 152 21.15 4.34 9.33
C LYS A 152 21.49 3.64 10.64
N THR A 153 20.47 3.07 11.27
CA THR A 153 20.59 2.18 12.44
C THR A 153 19.91 0.86 12.13
N ASN A 154 20.51 -0.26 12.52
CA ASN A 154 19.85 -1.56 12.46
C ASN A 154 19.56 -2.04 13.87
N LEU A 155 18.30 -2.39 14.14
CA LEU A 155 17.88 -2.96 15.40
C LEU A 155 17.80 -4.48 15.26
N GLN A 156 18.41 -5.18 16.20
CA GLN A 156 18.32 -6.63 16.36
C GLN A 156 17.47 -6.94 17.59
N ILE A 157 16.37 -7.67 17.38
CA ILE A 157 15.50 -8.20 18.42
C ILE A 157 15.83 -9.69 18.55
N ILE A 158 16.34 -10.09 19.71
CA ILE A 158 16.68 -11.47 20.02
C ILE A 158 15.56 -12.02 20.90
N ILE A 159 14.76 -12.97 20.40
CA ILE A 159 13.60 -13.54 21.07
C ILE A 159 13.91 -14.99 21.47
N GLN A 160 13.84 -15.28 22.77
CA GLN A 160 14.01 -16.63 23.30
C GLN A 160 12.65 -17.33 23.34
N ILE A 161 12.49 -18.37 22.54
CA ILE A 161 11.28 -19.20 22.48
C ILE A 161 11.54 -20.48 23.25
N GLN A 162 10.67 -20.84 24.19
CA GLN A 162 10.68 -22.14 24.82
C GLN A 162 9.53 -22.99 24.28
N SER A 163 9.85 -24.21 23.83
CA SER A 163 8.84 -25.19 23.43
C SER A 163 8.81 -26.36 24.40
N GLN A 164 7.62 -26.69 24.89
CA GLN A 164 7.36 -27.85 25.74
C GLN A 164 6.57 -28.88 24.94
N VAL A 165 7.20 -30.03 24.64
CA VAL A 165 6.59 -31.13 23.89
C VAL A 165 6.22 -32.24 24.87
N THR A 166 4.94 -32.60 24.91
CA THR A 166 4.42 -33.73 25.67
C THR A 166 4.28 -34.94 24.76
N ASP A 167 5.09 -35.98 25.00
CA ASP A 167 4.99 -37.27 24.32
C ASP A 167 3.90 -38.13 24.99
N GLN A 168 2.79 -38.31 24.26
CA GLN A 168 1.63 -39.11 24.67
C GLN A 168 1.82 -40.60 24.32
N THR A 169 2.84 -41.00 23.56
CA THR A 169 3.05 -42.39 23.14
C THR A 169 3.55 -43.31 24.26
N GLN A 170 4.04 -42.77 25.37
CA GLN A 170 4.50 -43.53 26.56
C GLN A 170 3.41 -43.77 27.63
N LEU A 171 2.13 -43.55 27.30
CA LEU A 171 0.99 -43.76 28.21
C LEU A 171 0.89 -45.18 28.81
N ALA A 172 1.58 -46.18 28.25
CA ALA A 172 1.60 -47.54 28.79
C ALA A 172 2.36 -47.71 30.13
N GLU A 173 3.24 -46.77 30.50
CA GLU A 173 4.07 -46.84 31.74
C GLU A 173 3.81 -45.74 32.78
N GLY A 174 2.76 -44.93 32.61
CA GLY A 174 2.09 -44.31 33.75
C GLY A 174 2.19 -42.79 33.96
N GLN A 175 2.86 -42.01 33.10
CA GLN A 175 2.66 -40.55 32.95
C GLN A 175 3.21 -40.09 31.58
N PRO A 176 2.62 -39.04 30.94
CA PRO A 176 3.24 -38.39 29.78
C PRO A 176 4.63 -37.84 30.14
N ARG A 177 5.59 -37.90 29.21
CA ARG A 177 6.88 -37.23 29.38
C ARG A 177 6.84 -35.86 28.72
N VAL A 178 7.25 -34.84 29.46
CA VAL A 178 7.40 -33.47 28.96
C VAL A 178 8.87 -33.24 28.65
N HIS A 179 9.14 -32.79 27.44
CA HIS A 179 10.44 -32.40 26.91
C HIS A 179 10.42 -30.89 26.70
N THR A 180 11.55 -30.22 26.96
CA THR A 180 11.64 -28.76 26.84
C THR A 180 12.89 -28.43 26.06
N ALA A 181 12.73 -27.63 25.00
CA ALA A 181 13.82 -27.08 24.22
C ALA A 181 13.67 -25.55 24.16
N SER A 182 14.75 -24.86 23.84
CA SER A 182 14.77 -23.41 23.61
C SER A 182 15.39 -23.06 22.27
N ALA A 183 14.85 -22.03 21.61
CA ALA A 183 15.37 -21.47 20.37
C ALA A 183 15.58 -19.97 20.52
N GLU A 184 16.64 -19.46 19.89
CA GLU A 184 16.89 -18.03 19.74
C GLU A 184 16.46 -17.60 18.33
N TYR A 185 15.33 -16.89 18.25
CA TYR A 185 14.81 -16.28 17.04
C TYR A 185 15.27 -14.83 16.96
N ILE A 186 15.94 -14.47 15.89
CA ILE A 186 16.44 -13.11 15.65
C ILE A 186 15.57 -12.46 14.59
N TYR A 187 15.08 -11.26 14.90
CA TYR A 187 14.39 -10.36 13.98
C TYR A 187 15.19 -9.07 13.87
N GLU A 188 15.64 -8.72 12.67
CA GLU A 188 16.41 -7.51 12.42
C GLU A 188 15.63 -6.56 11.53
N MET A 189 15.66 -5.26 11.88
CA MET A 189 15.12 -4.20 11.06
C MET A 189 16.09 -3.05 10.89
N GLN A 190 16.20 -2.54 9.67
CA GLN A 190 17.02 -1.37 9.36
C GLN A 190 16.15 -0.12 9.31
N LEU A 191 16.41 0.78 10.25
CA LEU A 191 15.85 2.11 10.34
C LEU A 191 16.79 3.07 9.61
N GLU A 192 16.27 3.78 8.61
CA GLU A 192 16.99 4.87 7.95
C GLU A 192 16.25 6.17 8.26
N GLU A 193 17.01 7.24 8.50
CA GLU A 193 16.43 8.58 8.40
C GLU A 193 15.86 8.71 6.99
N GLU A 194 14.65 9.26 6.91
CA GLU A 194 14.04 9.59 5.63
C GLU A 194 15.04 10.34 4.72
N ASP A 195 15.38 9.78 3.55
CA ASP A 195 16.25 10.45 2.58
C ASP A 195 15.49 11.64 1.96
N LEU A 196 15.73 12.82 2.55
CA LEU A 196 15.08 14.08 2.22
C LEU A 196 15.35 14.52 0.78
N GLU A 197 16.56 14.30 0.29
CA GLU A 197 16.92 14.52 -1.11
C GLU A 197 16.13 13.57 -2.01
N GLN A 198 15.92 12.33 -1.57
CA GLN A 198 15.08 11.37 -2.28
C GLN A 198 13.61 11.81 -2.32
N ARG A 199 13.01 12.30 -1.22
CA ARG A 199 11.61 12.79 -1.24
C ARG A 199 11.44 14.04 -2.13
N GLN A 200 12.32 15.02 -2.00
CA GLN A 200 12.32 16.18 -2.90
C GLN A 200 12.50 15.75 -4.36
N THR A 201 13.42 14.83 -4.63
CA THR A 201 13.65 14.28 -5.98
C THR A 201 12.44 13.51 -6.50
N GLN A 202 11.79 12.69 -5.68
CA GLN A 202 10.60 11.94 -6.05
C GLN A 202 9.45 12.89 -6.40
N LEU A 203 9.23 13.95 -5.61
CA LEU A 203 8.21 14.94 -5.94
C LEU A 203 8.60 15.75 -7.19
N ASP A 204 9.87 16.13 -7.32
CA ASP A 204 10.36 16.84 -8.51
C ASP A 204 10.18 16.00 -9.77
N ILE A 205 10.27 14.68 -9.68
CA ILE A 205 9.90 13.73 -10.74
C ILE A 205 8.37 13.70 -10.92
N TRP A 206 7.62 13.49 -9.85
CA TRP A 206 6.16 13.34 -9.85
C TRP A 206 5.46 14.53 -10.48
N ARG A 207 5.89 15.77 -10.19
CA ARG A 207 5.28 17.01 -10.70
C ARG A 207 5.27 17.15 -12.24
N ASN A 208 6.01 16.30 -12.95
CA ASN A 208 6.03 16.33 -14.41
C ASN A 208 4.87 15.51 -14.97
N ILE A 209 3.87 16.22 -15.50
CA ILE A 209 2.61 15.66 -15.98
C ILE A 209 2.35 15.94 -17.48
N PHE A 210 3.35 16.41 -18.24
CA PHE A 210 3.24 16.54 -19.71
C PHE A 210 4.63 16.66 -20.36
N TYR A 211 5.48 17.48 -19.77
CA TYR A 211 6.84 17.62 -20.25
C TYR A 211 7.67 16.44 -19.73
N PRO A 212 8.50 15.83 -20.60
CA PRO A 212 9.37 14.76 -20.17
C PRO A 212 10.34 15.29 -19.11
N TYR A 213 10.43 14.56 -18.00
CA TYR A 213 11.42 14.81 -16.98
C TYR A 213 12.78 14.25 -17.42
N TYR A 214 13.86 14.96 -17.04
CA TYR A 214 15.21 14.42 -17.20
C TYR A 214 15.56 13.61 -15.96
N LEU A 215 15.40 12.28 -16.04
CA LEU A 215 15.71 11.40 -14.91
C LEU A 215 17.22 11.36 -14.65
N PRO A 216 17.71 11.70 -13.44
CA PRO A 216 19.07 11.40 -13.03
C PRO A 216 19.29 9.88 -13.07
N SER A 217 20.51 9.43 -13.41
CA SER A 217 20.84 8.00 -13.46
C SER A 217 20.69 7.25 -12.13
N THR A 218 20.53 7.96 -11.02
CA THR A 218 20.31 7.44 -9.66
C THR A 218 18.83 7.26 -9.31
N ALA A 219 17.89 7.84 -10.07
CA ALA A 219 16.46 7.87 -9.75
C ALA A 219 15.69 6.60 -10.18
N GLY A 220 16.36 5.45 -10.27
CA GLY A 220 15.91 4.23 -10.98
C GLY A 220 14.61 3.57 -10.50
N GLN A 221 13.85 4.20 -9.60
CA GLN A 221 12.59 3.73 -9.04
C GLN A 221 11.51 4.81 -8.90
N ALA A 222 11.66 6.01 -9.47
CA ALA A 222 10.61 7.04 -9.41
C ALA A 222 9.95 7.25 -10.77
N VAL A 223 8.61 7.36 -10.78
CA VAL A 223 7.79 7.54 -11.99
C VAL A 223 7.17 8.93 -11.94
N SER A 224 7.26 9.66 -13.06
CA SER A 224 6.56 10.95 -13.21
C SER A 224 5.07 10.75 -13.41
N ALA A 225 4.25 11.74 -13.07
CA ALA A 225 2.81 11.63 -13.29
C ALA A 225 2.46 11.51 -14.79
N ASP A 226 3.26 12.07 -15.71
CA ASP A 226 3.11 11.88 -17.17
C ASP A 226 3.32 10.42 -17.56
N THR A 227 4.41 9.81 -17.09
CA THR A 227 4.69 8.39 -17.33
C THR A 227 3.59 7.51 -16.74
N TRP A 228 3.09 7.84 -15.55
CA TRP A 228 1.99 7.13 -14.91
C TRP A 228 0.71 7.22 -15.75
N VAL A 229 0.26 8.41 -16.14
CA VAL A 229 -0.97 8.59 -16.95
C VAL A 229 -0.85 7.86 -18.29
N ARG A 230 0.30 8.00 -18.95
CA ARG A 230 0.57 7.31 -20.22
C ARG A 230 0.56 5.80 -20.07
N LYS A 231 1.08 5.23 -18.97
CA LYS A 231 1.01 3.79 -18.72
C LYS A 231 -0.42 3.29 -18.44
N LEU A 232 -1.23 4.02 -17.67
CA LEU A 232 -2.67 3.69 -17.54
C LEU A 232 -3.35 3.68 -18.91
N PHE A 233 -3.08 4.70 -19.74
CA PHE A 233 -3.62 4.76 -21.09
C PHE A 233 -3.14 3.61 -21.98
N GLU A 234 -1.85 3.25 -21.92
CA GLU A 234 -1.32 2.11 -22.67
C GLU A 234 -2.01 0.78 -22.29
N VAL A 235 -2.30 0.58 -21.01
CA VAL A 235 -3.09 -0.58 -20.56
C VAL A 235 -4.52 -0.50 -21.13
N ALA A 236 -5.17 0.67 -21.01
CA ALA A 236 -6.52 0.87 -21.53
C ALA A 236 -6.60 0.64 -23.04
N ASP A 237 -5.59 1.06 -23.81
CA ASP A 237 -5.54 0.94 -25.27
C ASP A 237 -4.96 -0.40 -25.75
N PHE A 238 -4.50 -1.28 -24.85
CA PHE A 238 -3.73 -2.47 -25.24
C PHE A 238 -4.51 -3.39 -26.17
N GLN A 239 -5.75 -3.76 -25.81
CA GLN A 239 -6.66 -4.52 -26.67
C GLN A 239 -7.82 -3.64 -27.16
N ARG A 240 -7.77 -3.18 -28.42
CA ARG A 240 -8.86 -2.36 -28.99
C ARG A 240 -10.06 -3.18 -29.44
N VAL A 241 -9.84 -4.42 -29.87
CA VAL A 241 -10.91 -5.32 -30.30
C VAL A 241 -11.39 -6.12 -29.08
N ARG A 242 -12.42 -5.61 -28.42
CA ARG A 242 -12.99 -6.20 -27.20
C ARG A 242 -14.33 -6.86 -27.52
N PRO A 243 -14.57 -8.13 -27.13
CA PRO A 243 -15.90 -8.71 -27.18
C PRO A 243 -16.86 -7.92 -26.28
N SER A 244 -18.10 -7.79 -26.75
CA SER A 244 -19.17 -7.24 -25.93
C SER A 244 -19.64 -8.27 -24.91
N PHE A 245 -19.81 -7.82 -23.67
CA PHE A 245 -20.46 -8.63 -22.63
C PHE A 245 -21.91 -8.93 -23.00
N ASP A 246 -22.30 -10.21 -22.98
CA ASP A 246 -23.65 -10.64 -23.31
C ASP A 246 -24.62 -10.47 -22.14
N TYR A 247 -25.00 -9.20 -21.91
CA TYR A 247 -25.94 -8.83 -20.86
C TYR A 247 -27.34 -9.47 -21.01
N LEU A 248 -27.73 -9.92 -22.21
CA LEU A 248 -29.01 -10.61 -22.38
C LEU A 248 -28.97 -12.03 -21.83
N ALA A 249 -27.84 -12.73 -22.00
CA ALA A 249 -27.61 -14.07 -21.47
C ALA A 249 -27.14 -14.08 -20.01
N PHE A 250 -26.81 -12.93 -19.43
CA PHE A 250 -26.48 -12.80 -18.01
C PHE A 250 -27.67 -13.17 -17.11
N GLU A 251 -27.39 -14.05 -16.15
CA GLU A 251 -28.26 -14.49 -15.06
C GLU A 251 -27.69 -14.02 -13.72
N SER A 252 -28.55 -13.53 -12.83
CA SER A 252 -28.18 -12.75 -11.63
C SER A 252 -27.53 -13.53 -10.49
N ASP A 253 -27.80 -14.85 -10.44
CA ASP A 253 -27.58 -15.68 -9.25
C ASP A 253 -26.22 -16.41 -9.30
N ASP A 254 -25.59 -16.44 -10.47
CA ASP A 254 -24.38 -17.21 -10.71
C ASP A 254 -23.11 -16.43 -10.32
N PHE A 255 -22.08 -17.19 -9.93
CA PHE A 255 -20.70 -16.70 -9.97
C PHE A 255 -20.26 -16.74 -11.44
N LEU A 256 -19.96 -15.58 -12.02
CA LEU A 256 -19.55 -15.48 -13.42
C LEU A 256 -18.18 -14.83 -13.54
N GLN A 257 -17.27 -15.55 -14.19
CA GLN A 257 -15.92 -15.11 -14.49
C GLN A 257 -15.71 -15.09 -16.00
N PHE A 258 -15.22 -13.97 -16.52
CA PHE A 258 -14.92 -13.75 -17.94
C PHE A 258 -13.50 -13.23 -18.10
N GLY A 259 -12.97 -13.27 -19.33
CA GLY A 259 -11.70 -12.62 -19.65
C GLY A 259 -10.49 -13.54 -19.70
N PHE A 260 -10.54 -14.75 -19.12
CA PHE A 260 -9.44 -15.70 -19.22
C PHE A 260 -9.87 -17.03 -19.83
N ALA A 261 -9.39 -17.33 -21.04
CA ALA A 261 -9.67 -18.59 -21.72
C ALA A 261 -8.47 -19.04 -22.57
N ASN A 262 -8.16 -20.34 -22.55
CA ASN A 262 -7.06 -20.94 -23.32
C ASN A 262 -5.68 -20.28 -23.09
N ASN A 263 -5.38 -19.88 -21.86
CA ASN A 263 -4.18 -19.11 -21.48
C ASN A 263 -4.07 -17.75 -22.20
N VAL A 264 -5.19 -17.19 -22.63
CA VAL A 264 -5.28 -15.87 -23.21
C VAL A 264 -6.16 -15.01 -22.32
N LEU A 265 -5.63 -13.84 -21.99
CA LEU A 265 -6.32 -12.77 -21.30
C LEU A 265 -6.99 -11.83 -22.32
N GLN A 266 -8.22 -11.44 -22.02
CA GLN A 266 -9.08 -10.67 -22.90
C GLN A 266 -9.87 -9.61 -22.11
N ASP A 267 -9.82 -8.39 -22.61
CA ASP A 267 -10.65 -7.28 -22.15
C ASP A 267 -12.07 -7.38 -22.70
N PHE A 268 -13.04 -6.92 -21.92
CA PHE A 268 -14.46 -6.86 -22.31
C PHE A 268 -14.95 -5.43 -22.34
N GLN A 269 -15.97 -5.17 -23.15
CA GLN A 269 -16.68 -3.90 -23.15
C GLN A 269 -18.18 -4.09 -23.05
N ASP A 270 -18.89 -3.03 -22.68
CA ASP A 270 -20.32 -2.98 -22.85
C ASP A 270 -20.69 -2.95 -24.34
N GLY A 271 -21.71 -3.71 -24.73
CA GLY A 271 -22.28 -3.66 -26.08
C GLY A 271 -23.44 -2.67 -26.22
N ARG A 272 -23.92 -2.16 -25.08
CA ARG A 272 -25.06 -1.27 -24.89
C ARG A 272 -25.01 -0.74 -23.47
N PHE A 273 -25.82 0.27 -23.15
CA PHE A 273 -26.06 0.70 -21.77
C PHE A 273 -26.49 -0.47 -20.87
N LEU A 274 -25.81 -0.65 -19.75
CA LEU A 274 -26.05 -1.78 -18.82
C LEU A 274 -26.88 -1.32 -17.62
N ASP A 275 -28.10 -1.84 -17.48
CA ASP A 275 -29.01 -1.52 -16.37
C ASP A 275 -29.17 -2.70 -15.40
N PHE A 276 -28.19 -2.88 -14.53
CA PHE A 276 -28.22 -3.91 -13.49
C PHE A 276 -29.30 -3.67 -12.43
N ARG A 277 -30.09 -2.58 -12.46
CA ARG A 277 -31.27 -2.48 -11.58
C ARG A 277 -32.40 -3.42 -12.00
N THR A 278 -32.48 -3.71 -13.31
CA THR A 278 -33.47 -4.65 -13.85
C THR A 278 -32.99 -6.11 -13.84
N LYS A 279 -31.67 -6.31 -13.82
CA LYS A 279 -30.99 -7.60 -13.68
C LYS A 279 -29.83 -7.44 -12.68
N PRO A 280 -30.09 -7.54 -11.36
CA PRO A 280 -29.08 -7.28 -10.34
C PRO A 280 -27.95 -8.29 -10.37
N ILE A 281 -26.78 -7.88 -9.92
CA ILE A 281 -25.66 -8.78 -9.62
C ILE A 281 -25.85 -9.22 -8.17
N LEU A 282 -26.26 -10.47 -7.93
CA LEU A 282 -26.53 -10.97 -6.57
C LEU A 282 -25.34 -11.69 -5.93
N ASN A 283 -24.41 -12.19 -6.75
CA ASN A 283 -23.23 -12.93 -6.30
C ASN A 283 -21.94 -12.23 -6.72
N TRP A 284 -21.25 -12.68 -7.78
CA TRP A 284 -20.04 -12.01 -8.26
C TRP A 284 -19.95 -12.04 -9.78
N LEU A 285 -19.78 -10.85 -10.37
CA LEU A 285 -19.43 -10.66 -11.77
C LEU A 285 -17.95 -10.23 -11.85
N HIS A 286 -17.10 -11.15 -12.29
CA HIS A 286 -15.65 -10.98 -12.37
C HIS A 286 -15.15 -10.94 -13.81
N PHE A 287 -14.25 -9.99 -14.09
CA PHE A 287 -13.47 -9.93 -15.31
C PHE A 287 -11.99 -10.09 -14.97
N ASP A 288 -11.39 -11.17 -15.46
CA ASP A 288 -9.97 -11.45 -15.32
C ASP A 288 -9.11 -10.39 -15.99
N GLY A 289 -9.61 -9.70 -17.02
CA GLY A 289 -8.94 -8.60 -17.74
C GLY A 289 -9.47 -7.22 -17.31
N SER A 290 -9.58 -6.31 -18.25
CA SER A 290 -10.24 -5.02 -18.07
C SER A 290 -11.71 -5.07 -18.50
N PHE A 291 -12.53 -4.17 -17.94
CA PHE A 291 -13.91 -3.96 -18.37
C PHE A 291 -14.17 -2.49 -18.71
N PHE A 292 -14.78 -2.24 -19.88
CA PHE A 292 -15.05 -0.90 -20.39
C PHE A 292 -16.56 -0.63 -20.49
N PHE A 293 -17.06 0.31 -19.70
CA PHE A 293 -18.40 0.88 -19.86
C PHE A 293 -18.35 2.07 -20.81
N ASN A 294 -18.44 1.86 -22.12
CA ASN A 294 -18.42 2.93 -23.14
C ASN A 294 -19.78 3.61 -23.31
N HIS A 295 -20.87 2.85 -23.15
CA HIS A 295 -22.25 3.28 -23.32
C HIS A 295 -22.92 3.63 -21.98
N GLY A 296 -22.28 3.28 -20.87
CA GLY A 296 -22.66 3.66 -19.51
C GLY A 296 -23.36 2.57 -18.72
N VAL A 297 -23.55 2.84 -17.43
CA VAL A 297 -24.02 1.87 -16.44
C VAL A 297 -25.00 2.46 -15.43
N GLN A 298 -26.01 1.67 -15.08
CA GLN A 298 -26.77 1.80 -13.85
C GLN A 298 -26.66 0.51 -13.08
N MET A 299 -26.09 0.59 -11.88
CA MET A 299 -25.85 -0.55 -11.02
C MET A 299 -26.27 -0.17 -9.61
N GLU A 300 -27.14 -1.00 -9.02
CA GLU A 300 -27.54 -0.93 -7.62
C GLU A 300 -27.39 -2.35 -7.08
N GLY A 301 -26.48 -2.55 -6.13
CA GLY A 301 -26.26 -3.85 -5.53
C GLY A 301 -27.47 -4.30 -4.70
N GLN A 302 -27.72 -5.60 -4.70
CA GLN A 302 -28.71 -6.24 -3.85
C GLN A 302 -28.06 -7.45 -3.19
N GLY A 303 -28.09 -7.51 -1.85
CA GLY A 303 -27.48 -8.62 -1.11
C GLY A 303 -25.94 -8.54 -1.07
N SER A 304 -25.26 -9.64 -1.38
CA SER A 304 -23.79 -9.77 -1.34
C SER A 304 -23.12 -9.54 -2.71
N GLY A 305 -23.79 -8.85 -3.62
CA GLY A 305 -23.32 -8.62 -4.98
C GLY A 305 -21.97 -7.92 -5.07
N GLN A 306 -21.12 -8.38 -5.99
CA GLN A 306 -19.79 -7.80 -6.24
C GLN A 306 -19.54 -7.65 -7.74
N PHE A 307 -18.86 -6.57 -8.11
CA PHE A 307 -18.32 -6.37 -9.45
C PHE A 307 -16.82 -6.16 -9.37
N SER A 308 -16.04 -6.91 -10.14
CA SER A 308 -14.61 -6.65 -10.20
C SER A 308 -13.98 -6.86 -11.57
N ALA A 309 -12.96 -6.05 -11.84
CA ALA A 309 -12.05 -6.19 -12.97
C ALA A 309 -10.61 -6.25 -12.44
N LYS A 310 -9.86 -7.30 -12.79
CA LYS A 310 -8.49 -7.50 -12.27
C LYS A 310 -7.47 -6.53 -12.88
N SER A 311 -7.68 -6.07 -14.12
CA SER A 311 -6.87 -5.02 -14.74
C SER A 311 -7.53 -3.64 -14.57
N LEU A 312 -8.12 -3.08 -15.62
CA LEU A 312 -8.76 -1.76 -15.53
C LEU A 312 -10.29 -1.84 -15.49
N LEU A 313 -10.89 -0.97 -14.70
CA LEU A 313 -12.30 -0.61 -14.82
C LEU A 313 -12.40 0.76 -15.49
N ALA A 314 -12.82 0.78 -16.76
CA ALA A 314 -12.98 2.01 -17.51
C ALA A 314 -14.45 2.43 -17.58
N ILE A 315 -14.77 3.65 -17.17
CA ILE A 315 -16.11 4.25 -17.30
C ILE A 315 -15.98 5.43 -18.26
N GLN A 316 -16.50 5.24 -19.47
CA GLN A 316 -16.37 6.18 -20.55
C GLN A 316 -17.74 6.61 -21.10
N ASN A 317 -17.73 7.59 -21.98
CA ASN A 317 -18.92 8.00 -22.73
C ASN A 317 -18.54 8.19 -24.20
N ASP A 318 -18.66 7.13 -24.99
CA ASP A 318 -18.38 7.15 -26.44
C ASP A 318 -19.43 7.96 -27.24
N GLY A 319 -20.48 8.42 -26.55
CA GLY A 319 -21.57 9.20 -27.08
C GLY A 319 -22.81 8.40 -27.47
N GLY A 320 -22.81 7.09 -27.27
CA GLY A 320 -24.03 6.30 -27.13
C GLY A 320 -24.73 6.65 -25.81
N GLN A 321 -25.96 7.14 -25.88
CA GLN A 321 -26.63 7.71 -24.70
C GLN A 321 -26.97 6.65 -23.63
N PRO A 322 -26.48 6.80 -22.38
CA PRO A 322 -27.36 6.67 -21.22
C PRO A 322 -28.39 7.80 -21.33
N SER A 323 -29.66 7.51 -21.09
CA SER A 323 -30.83 8.33 -21.49
C SER A 323 -30.82 9.81 -21.03
N ASN A 324 -29.87 10.26 -20.21
CA ASN A 324 -29.59 11.67 -19.85
C ASN A 324 -28.12 11.94 -19.45
N GLY A 325 -27.13 11.16 -19.90
CA GLY A 325 -25.72 11.34 -19.48
C GLY A 325 -25.38 10.82 -18.08
N LEU A 326 -26.32 10.11 -17.43
CA LEU A 326 -26.21 9.63 -16.05
C LEU A 326 -25.65 8.19 -15.99
N ASN A 327 -24.50 8.05 -15.34
CA ASN A 327 -23.99 6.76 -14.84
C ASN A 327 -24.21 6.68 -13.33
N VAL A 328 -24.63 5.53 -12.82
CA VAL A 328 -24.83 5.30 -11.38
C VAL A 328 -24.23 3.98 -10.98
N ILE A 329 -23.42 3.97 -9.93
CA ILE A 329 -22.98 2.77 -9.22
C ILE A 329 -23.33 2.97 -7.74
N LYS A 330 -24.17 2.08 -7.22
CA LYS A 330 -24.73 2.19 -5.88
C LYS A 330 -24.67 0.86 -5.14
N ASP A 331 -24.29 0.90 -3.86
CA ASP A 331 -24.34 -0.20 -2.88
C ASP A 331 -23.89 -1.57 -3.42
N ILE A 332 -22.81 -1.57 -4.19
CA ILE A 332 -22.17 -2.77 -4.71
C ILE A 332 -20.68 -2.67 -4.47
N PHE A 333 -20.10 -3.75 -3.92
CA PHE A 333 -18.66 -3.82 -3.75
C PHE A 333 -17.98 -3.77 -5.12
N LEU A 334 -17.18 -2.73 -5.33
CA LEU A 334 -16.54 -2.44 -6.60
C LEU A 334 -15.03 -2.57 -6.45
N GLN A 335 -14.41 -3.49 -7.20
CA GLN A 335 -12.97 -3.68 -7.16
C GLN A 335 -12.34 -3.54 -8.55
N ALA A 336 -11.40 -2.62 -8.67
CA ALA A 336 -10.57 -2.43 -9.86
C ALA A 336 -9.10 -2.68 -9.50
N GLY A 337 -8.57 -3.83 -9.91
CA GLY A 337 -7.26 -4.34 -9.46
C GLY A 337 -6.11 -3.39 -9.79
N LEU A 338 -5.84 -3.14 -11.08
CA LEU A 338 -4.83 -2.16 -11.49
C LEU A 338 -5.32 -0.72 -11.29
N GLY A 339 -6.59 -0.45 -11.60
CA GLY A 339 -7.17 0.87 -11.37
C GLY A 339 -8.45 1.17 -12.14
N MET A 340 -9.00 2.34 -11.84
CA MET A 340 -10.16 2.93 -12.48
C MET A 340 -9.75 4.05 -13.43
N TYR A 341 -10.30 4.03 -14.63
CA TYR A 341 -10.16 5.11 -15.61
C TYR A 341 -11.53 5.70 -15.93
N ILE A 342 -11.73 6.98 -15.65
CA ILE A 342 -13.02 7.65 -15.85
C ILE A 342 -12.85 8.78 -16.87
N ASP A 343 -13.58 8.71 -17.97
CA ASP A 343 -13.62 9.74 -19.01
C ASP A 343 -15.04 9.92 -19.57
N LEU A 344 -15.76 10.88 -18.99
CA LEU A 344 -17.15 11.16 -19.35
C LEU A 344 -17.29 12.11 -20.55
N GLY A 345 -16.17 12.66 -21.02
CA GLY A 345 -16.11 13.80 -21.93
C GLY A 345 -16.67 15.10 -21.34
N SER A 346 -16.31 16.23 -21.94
CA SER A 346 -16.78 17.58 -21.59
C SER A 346 -18.20 17.88 -22.12
N ARG A 347 -19.11 16.92 -21.98
CA ARG A 347 -20.52 17.06 -22.41
C ARG A 347 -21.37 17.55 -21.25
N ALA A 348 -22.12 18.63 -21.47
CA ALA A 348 -23.08 19.12 -20.49
C ALA A 348 -24.08 18.02 -20.08
N GLY A 349 -24.30 17.88 -18.78
CA GLY A 349 -25.16 16.87 -18.16
C GLY A 349 -24.52 15.50 -17.94
N SER A 350 -23.29 15.26 -18.41
CA SER A 350 -22.59 13.99 -18.17
C SER A 350 -22.09 13.90 -16.74
N ARG A 351 -22.45 12.82 -16.06
CA ARG A 351 -22.07 12.58 -14.67
C ARG A 351 -22.01 11.10 -14.31
N LEU A 352 -21.10 10.77 -13.41
CA LEU A 352 -21.00 9.48 -12.74
C LEU A 352 -21.31 9.71 -11.26
N VAL A 353 -22.36 9.05 -10.77
CA VAL A 353 -22.74 9.09 -9.36
C VAL A 353 -22.34 7.79 -8.68
N LEU A 354 -21.51 7.91 -7.66
CA LEU A 354 -21.03 6.81 -6.81
C LEU A 354 -21.67 6.97 -5.44
N SER A 355 -22.42 5.97 -4.97
CA SER A 355 -23.15 6.03 -3.69
C SER A 355 -23.06 4.68 -2.98
N GLN A 356 -22.16 4.55 -2.02
CA GLN A 356 -21.77 3.25 -1.46
C GLN A 356 -21.98 3.23 0.05
N ALA A 357 -23.25 3.21 0.49
CA ALA A 357 -23.61 3.29 1.90
C ALA A 357 -23.17 2.05 2.71
N TYR A 358 -23.09 0.89 2.04
CA TYR A 358 -22.88 -0.41 2.69
C TYR A 358 -21.64 -1.17 2.19
N THR A 359 -20.91 -0.60 1.25
CA THR A 359 -19.82 -1.27 0.54
C THR A 359 -18.71 -0.28 0.19
N ASP A 360 -17.55 -0.80 -0.21
CA ASP A 360 -16.40 0.04 -0.56
C ASP A 360 -16.10 0.02 -2.06
N ILE A 361 -15.42 1.07 -2.52
CA ILE A 361 -14.74 1.09 -3.81
C ILE A 361 -13.25 0.90 -3.55
N LEU A 362 -12.70 -0.20 -4.06
CA LEU A 362 -11.27 -0.50 -4.01
C LEU A 362 -10.67 -0.32 -5.41
N ALA A 363 -9.77 0.63 -5.59
CA ALA A 363 -9.06 0.85 -6.84
C ALA A 363 -7.54 0.84 -6.65
N GLY A 364 -6.80 0.09 -7.48
CA GLY A 364 -5.33 0.13 -7.48
C GLY A 364 -4.77 1.53 -7.75
N ASN A 365 -5.42 2.22 -8.68
CA ASN A 365 -5.11 3.56 -9.17
C ASN A 365 -6.42 4.23 -9.59
N VAL A 366 -6.49 5.56 -9.60
CA VAL A 366 -7.66 6.30 -10.08
C VAL A 366 -7.21 7.42 -11.01
N TRP A 367 -7.67 7.37 -12.25
CA TRP A 367 -7.48 8.46 -13.21
C TRP A 367 -8.83 9.00 -13.66
N ILE A 368 -9.09 10.27 -13.33
CA ILE A 368 -10.31 10.98 -13.75
C ILE A 368 -9.91 12.01 -14.79
N ASN A 369 -10.35 11.82 -16.02
CA ASN A 369 -9.95 12.61 -17.18
C ASN A 369 -11.14 13.25 -17.88
N ASN A 370 -11.01 14.51 -18.29
CA ASN A 370 -11.98 15.19 -19.15
C ASN A 370 -13.44 15.06 -18.67
N THR A 371 -13.66 15.15 -17.36
CA THR A 371 -15.01 15.13 -16.76
C THR A 371 -15.51 16.53 -16.39
N ASN A 372 -14.93 17.54 -17.06
CA ASN A 372 -15.10 18.92 -16.65
C ASN A 372 -16.52 19.46 -16.81
N SER A 373 -16.90 20.30 -15.85
CA SER A 373 -18.18 20.99 -15.78
C SER A 373 -17.98 22.50 -15.79
N SER A 374 -19.03 23.24 -16.14
CA SER A 374 -19.03 24.69 -15.87
C SER A 374 -18.94 24.93 -14.36
N ALA A 375 -18.27 25.99 -13.91
CA ALA A 375 -18.14 26.30 -12.48
C ALA A 375 -19.49 26.38 -11.72
N SER A 376 -20.58 26.71 -12.41
CA SER A 376 -21.95 26.73 -11.87
C SER A 376 -22.63 25.36 -11.71
N ARG A 377 -21.99 24.26 -12.13
CA ARG A 377 -22.57 22.91 -12.20
C ARG A 377 -21.69 21.83 -11.57
N VAL A 378 -20.73 22.22 -10.74
CA VAL A 378 -19.81 21.29 -10.05
C VAL A 378 -20.55 20.20 -9.27
N GLU A 379 -21.72 20.51 -8.73
CA GLU A 379 -22.56 19.58 -7.94
C GLU A 379 -23.46 18.68 -8.81
N GLN A 380 -23.43 18.84 -10.14
CA GLN A 380 -24.37 18.21 -11.08
C GLN A 380 -23.69 17.52 -12.27
N GLU A 381 -22.41 17.73 -12.50
CA GLU A 381 -21.68 17.25 -13.68
C GLU A 381 -20.28 16.76 -13.25
N GLY A 382 -19.72 15.77 -13.96
CA GLY A 382 -18.44 15.15 -13.60
C GLY A 382 -18.59 13.92 -12.68
N VAL A 383 -17.62 13.69 -11.78
CA VAL A 383 -17.69 12.57 -10.82
C VAL A 383 -18.29 13.09 -9.51
N LEU A 384 -19.44 12.52 -9.13
CA LEU A 384 -20.18 12.86 -7.93
C LEU A 384 -20.11 11.69 -6.93
N PHE A 385 -19.33 11.85 -5.86
CA PHE A 385 -19.20 10.89 -4.77
C PHE A 385 -20.22 11.24 -3.68
N ALA A 386 -21.35 10.55 -3.71
CA ALA A 386 -22.52 10.87 -2.89
C ALA A 386 -22.41 10.32 -1.47
N GLU A 387 -21.80 9.15 -1.27
CA GLU A 387 -21.75 8.41 0.00
C GLU A 387 -20.71 7.27 -0.09
N GLY A 388 -20.10 6.90 1.04
CA GLY A 388 -19.30 5.68 1.20
C GLY A 388 -17.79 5.89 1.27
N HIS A 389 -17.03 4.82 1.05
CA HIS A 389 -15.56 4.84 1.11
C HIS A 389 -14.92 4.51 -0.25
N LEU A 390 -13.96 5.34 -0.68
CA LEU A 390 -13.10 5.13 -1.85
C LEU A 390 -11.65 4.96 -1.36
N ASN A 391 -11.10 3.76 -1.54
CA ASN A 391 -9.74 3.43 -1.17
C ASN A 391 -8.87 3.22 -2.41
N VAL A 392 -7.87 4.09 -2.57
CA VAL A 392 -6.84 3.97 -3.60
C VAL A 392 -5.59 3.35 -2.98
N SER A 393 -5.49 2.03 -3.09
CA SER A 393 -4.50 1.19 -2.40
C SER A 393 -4.00 0.08 -3.31
N VAL A 394 -2.87 -0.56 -2.96
CA VAL A 394 -2.40 -1.72 -3.72
C VAL A 394 -3.40 -2.84 -3.52
N ASN A 395 -4.27 -3.03 -4.52
CA ASN A 395 -5.33 -4.02 -4.46
C ASN A 395 -4.88 -5.27 -5.19
N SER A 396 -4.47 -6.29 -4.43
CA SER A 396 -4.51 -7.65 -4.95
C SER A 396 -5.97 -8.10 -5.00
N PRO A 397 -6.46 -8.65 -6.12
CA PRO A 397 -7.75 -9.36 -6.18
C PRO A 397 -7.85 -10.49 -5.14
N ASP A 398 -6.72 -10.94 -4.60
CA ASP A 398 -6.62 -11.99 -3.60
C ASP A 398 -6.16 -11.39 -2.26
N ALA A 399 -7.09 -10.79 -1.52
CA ALA A 399 -6.88 -10.22 -0.18
C ALA A 399 -6.60 -11.29 0.92
N GLY A 400 -5.93 -12.39 0.55
CA GLY A 400 -5.52 -13.47 1.46
C GLY A 400 -4.03 -13.82 1.42
N THR A 401 -3.25 -13.36 0.43
CA THR A 401 -1.82 -13.71 0.36
C THR A 401 -1.01 -12.63 -0.36
N GLY A 402 -0.57 -11.61 0.40
CA GLY A 402 0.58 -10.77 0.05
C GLY A 402 0.45 -9.87 -1.19
N LEU A 403 1.30 -8.85 -1.22
CA LEU A 403 1.45 -7.86 -2.29
C LEU A 403 2.07 -8.46 -3.59
N GLY A 404 1.67 -9.66 -4.01
CA GLY A 404 2.47 -10.51 -4.92
C GLY A 404 1.89 -10.88 -6.29
N GLU A 405 0.59 -10.71 -6.58
CA GLU A 405 -0.03 -11.38 -7.74
C GLU A 405 -0.70 -10.50 -8.83
N LEU A 406 -0.28 -9.24 -8.97
CA LEU A 406 -0.02 -8.73 -10.34
C LEU A 406 1.41 -9.15 -10.71
N ASN A 407 1.64 -10.46 -10.76
CA ASN A 407 2.91 -11.05 -11.15
C ASN A 407 3.32 -10.41 -12.49
N THR A 408 4.60 -10.10 -12.70
CA THR A 408 5.16 -9.53 -13.95
C THR A 408 4.79 -10.32 -15.22
N ASN A 409 4.21 -11.51 -15.04
CA ASN A 409 3.68 -12.37 -16.09
C ASN A 409 2.18 -12.21 -16.42
N TYR A 410 1.38 -11.47 -15.65
CA TYR A 410 -0.06 -11.34 -15.90
C TYR A 410 -0.35 -10.72 -17.28
N PHE A 411 0.35 -9.64 -17.65
CA PHE A 411 0.22 -9.06 -18.99
C PHE A 411 0.78 -9.95 -20.11
N ASN A 412 1.59 -10.97 -19.80
CA ASN A 412 2.09 -11.91 -20.81
C ASN A 412 0.98 -12.81 -21.36
N PHE A 413 -0.16 -12.91 -20.66
CA PHE A 413 -1.30 -13.68 -21.13
C PHE A 413 -2.18 -12.93 -22.13
N TYR A 414 -2.08 -11.60 -22.24
CA TYR A 414 -2.82 -10.90 -23.28
C TYR A 414 -2.32 -11.29 -24.68
N HIS A 415 -3.23 -11.27 -25.67
CA HIS A 415 -2.85 -11.40 -27.07
C HIS A 415 -1.82 -10.32 -27.44
N ARG A 416 -0.64 -10.76 -27.90
CA ARG A 416 0.41 -9.87 -28.38
C ARG A 416 -0.01 -9.27 -29.73
N GLU A 417 -0.36 -7.99 -29.72
CA GLU A 417 -0.39 -7.19 -30.96
C GLU A 417 1.05 -6.82 -31.32
N ALA A 418 1.52 -7.23 -32.50
CA ALA A 418 2.91 -7.02 -32.93
C ALA A 418 3.35 -5.54 -32.96
N THR A 419 2.40 -4.61 -32.98
CA THR A 419 2.61 -3.16 -33.04
C THR A 419 2.56 -2.47 -31.68
N LYS A 420 2.19 -3.17 -30.60
CA LYS A 420 2.09 -2.58 -29.25
C LYS A 420 3.08 -3.24 -28.30
N GLN A 421 3.73 -2.43 -27.49
CA GLN A 421 4.59 -2.94 -26.42
C GLN A 421 3.71 -3.51 -25.30
N ASN A 422 4.16 -4.62 -24.71
CA ASN A 422 3.51 -5.19 -23.54
C ASN A 422 3.63 -4.17 -22.38
N PRO A 423 2.53 -3.78 -21.70
CA PRO A 423 2.57 -2.87 -20.57
C PRO A 423 3.53 -3.30 -19.44
N ALA A 424 3.89 -4.58 -19.35
CA ALA A 424 4.84 -5.11 -18.38
C ALA A 424 6.34 -5.00 -18.78
N ALA A 425 6.67 -4.53 -20.00
CA ALA A 425 8.03 -4.62 -20.54
C ALA A 425 9.06 -3.66 -19.89
N ASP A 426 8.63 -2.61 -19.19
CA ASP A 426 9.51 -1.51 -18.72
C ASP A 426 9.76 -1.48 -17.19
N GLY A 427 9.81 -2.63 -16.51
CA GLY A 427 10.11 -2.66 -15.06
C GLY A 427 8.92 -2.20 -14.21
N SER A 428 7.77 -2.83 -14.42
CA SER A 428 6.43 -2.50 -13.96
C SER A 428 6.19 -2.35 -12.44
N LEU A 429 7.20 -2.42 -11.58
CA LEU A 429 7.04 -2.30 -10.12
C LEU A 429 6.71 -0.85 -9.70
N THR A 430 7.25 0.15 -10.38
CA THR A 430 7.12 1.55 -9.96
C THR A 430 5.77 2.19 -10.32
N PHE A 431 5.10 1.72 -11.38
CA PHE A 431 3.74 2.15 -11.71
C PHE A 431 2.67 1.54 -10.78
N MET A 432 3.04 0.57 -9.93
CA MET A 432 2.13 -0.03 -8.95
C MET A 432 1.93 0.82 -7.68
N LYS A 433 2.59 1.98 -7.57
CA LYS A 433 2.31 2.89 -6.46
C LYS A 433 0.88 3.44 -6.60
N PRO A 434 -0.01 3.21 -5.63
CA PRO A 434 -1.39 3.66 -5.73
C PRO A 434 -1.43 5.17 -5.92
N SER A 435 -2.06 5.65 -6.98
CA SER A 435 -2.12 7.08 -7.25
C SER A 435 -3.49 7.53 -7.74
N MET A 436 -3.85 8.76 -7.40
CA MET A 436 -5.06 9.43 -7.87
C MET A 436 -4.69 10.69 -8.66
N VAL A 437 -5.04 10.71 -9.95
CA VAL A 437 -4.70 11.83 -10.86
C VAL A 437 -5.98 12.38 -11.50
N LEU A 438 -6.19 13.70 -11.38
CA LEU A 438 -7.32 14.41 -11.97
C LEU A 438 -6.81 15.34 -13.08
N THR A 439 -7.21 15.06 -14.31
CA THR A 439 -6.77 15.76 -15.53
C THR A 439 -7.93 16.46 -16.21
N SER A 440 -8.02 17.78 -16.05
CA SER A 440 -9.12 18.62 -16.53
C SER A 440 -10.49 18.01 -16.18
N SER A 441 -10.72 17.83 -14.88
CA SER A 441 -11.83 17.03 -14.35
C SER A 441 -12.51 17.66 -13.14
N ASN A 442 -13.82 17.40 -13.00
CA ASN A 442 -14.57 17.77 -11.81
C ASN A 442 -14.82 16.55 -10.91
N PHE A 443 -14.43 16.68 -9.64
CA PHE A 443 -14.69 15.72 -8.57
C PHE A 443 -15.41 16.41 -7.42
N TYR A 444 -16.65 16.03 -7.18
CA TYR A 444 -17.49 16.57 -6.12
C TYR A 444 -17.86 15.44 -5.14
N ALA A 445 -17.48 15.59 -3.87
CA ALA A 445 -17.91 14.71 -2.79
C ALA A 445 -18.81 15.50 -1.85
N GLY A 446 -20.12 15.24 -1.91
CA GLY A 446 -21.09 16.05 -1.18
C GLY A 446 -22.54 15.60 -1.34
N PRO A 447 -23.50 16.41 -0.86
CA PRO A 447 -24.93 16.16 -1.05
C PRO A 447 -25.28 16.02 -2.53
N VAL A 448 -25.89 14.90 -2.90
CA VAL A 448 -26.32 14.59 -4.27
C VAL A 448 -27.75 14.09 -4.25
N THR A 449 -28.58 14.60 -5.16
CA THR A 449 -29.94 14.10 -5.38
C THR A 449 -30.15 13.75 -6.83
N GLU A 450 -30.24 12.45 -7.13
CA GLU A 450 -30.56 11.91 -8.46
C GLU A 450 -31.92 11.21 -8.42
N GLY A 451 -32.98 12.02 -8.52
CA GLY A 451 -34.36 11.54 -8.49
C GLY A 451 -34.68 10.75 -7.22
N SER A 452 -35.15 9.52 -7.37
CA SER A 452 -35.43 8.59 -6.27
C SER A 452 -34.33 7.52 -6.08
N ILE A 453 -33.20 7.63 -6.78
CA ILE A 453 -32.17 6.57 -6.85
C ILE A 453 -31.10 6.81 -5.79
N VAL A 454 -30.58 8.04 -5.75
CA VAL A 454 -29.55 8.51 -4.81
C VAL A 454 -30.06 9.78 -4.14
N HIS A 455 -29.96 9.80 -2.82
CA HIS A 455 -30.25 10.98 -2.02
C HIS A 455 -29.30 11.00 -0.82
N SER A 456 -28.27 11.84 -0.88
CA SER A 456 -27.34 12.07 0.21
C SER A 456 -27.46 13.51 0.72
N THR A 457 -27.15 13.70 1.99
CA THR A 457 -27.21 14.98 2.70
C THR A 457 -25.82 15.41 3.15
N GLU A 458 -25.71 16.59 3.77
CA GLU A 458 -24.44 17.11 4.29
C GLU A 458 -23.85 16.19 5.38
N ASP A 459 -24.71 15.55 6.16
CA ASP A 459 -24.33 14.62 7.23
C ASP A 459 -23.97 13.20 6.73
N THR A 460 -24.17 12.90 5.45
CA THR A 460 -23.82 11.57 4.90
C THR A 460 -22.31 11.37 4.90
N GLU A 461 -21.85 10.18 5.29
CA GLU A 461 -20.43 9.86 5.37
C GLU A 461 -19.79 9.69 3.98
N ARG A 462 -18.63 10.33 3.80
CA ARG A 462 -17.79 10.21 2.60
C ARG A 462 -16.33 10.17 3.03
N ARG A 463 -15.64 9.06 2.73
CA ARG A 463 -14.20 8.93 2.99
C ARG A 463 -13.47 8.59 1.70
N ILE A 464 -12.48 9.40 1.35
CA ILE A 464 -11.58 9.15 0.22
C ILE A 464 -10.17 9.02 0.78
N THR A 465 -9.57 7.84 0.66
CA THR A 465 -8.22 7.59 1.15
C THR A 465 -7.31 7.20 -0.01
N VAL A 466 -6.24 7.97 -0.20
CA VAL A 466 -5.21 7.72 -1.23
C VAL A 466 -3.91 7.33 -0.52
N TYR A 467 -3.57 6.05 -0.57
CA TYR A 467 -2.38 5.50 0.09
C TYR A 467 -1.07 5.77 -0.65
N GLY A 468 -1.11 6.48 -1.77
CA GLY A 468 0.09 6.95 -2.47
C GLY A 468 -0.11 8.34 -3.06
N ASP A 469 0.25 8.54 -4.33
CA ASP A 469 0.46 9.90 -4.85
C ASP A 469 -0.81 10.54 -5.39
N PHE A 470 -0.90 11.86 -5.28
CA PHE A 470 -2.02 12.65 -5.76
C PHE A 470 -1.55 13.74 -6.73
N MET A 471 -2.32 13.98 -7.79
CA MET A 471 -2.07 15.05 -8.76
C MET A 471 -3.38 15.73 -9.17
N LEU A 472 -3.42 17.05 -9.03
CA LEU A 472 -4.50 17.89 -9.57
C LEU A 472 -3.93 18.76 -10.69
N THR A 473 -4.34 18.51 -11.94
CA THR A 473 -3.76 19.16 -13.13
C THR A 473 -4.79 19.58 -14.17
N ASN A 474 -4.45 20.61 -14.93
CA ASN A 474 -5.20 21.05 -16.11
C ASN A 474 -4.84 20.26 -17.37
N THR A 475 -3.80 19.43 -17.34
CA THR A 475 -3.53 18.57 -18.49
C THR A 475 -4.73 17.69 -18.76
N MET A 476 -4.90 17.27 -20.01
CA MET A 476 -6.05 16.49 -20.41
C MET A 476 -5.67 15.61 -21.58
N MET A 477 -6.21 14.39 -21.60
CA MET A 477 -6.27 13.59 -22.82
C MET A 477 -7.68 13.75 -23.42
N PRO A 478 -7.83 14.20 -24.67
CA PRO A 478 -9.15 14.25 -25.31
C PRO A 478 -9.82 12.88 -25.34
N SER A 479 -11.14 12.84 -25.13
CA SER A 479 -11.89 11.57 -25.19
C SER A 479 -11.75 10.92 -26.57
N GLY A 480 -11.29 9.67 -26.59
CA GLY A 480 -10.98 8.93 -27.83
C GLY A 480 -9.72 9.42 -28.57
N GLY A 481 -8.92 10.27 -27.93
CA GLY A 481 -7.61 10.70 -28.41
C GLY A 481 -6.55 9.59 -28.31
N THR A 482 -5.35 9.94 -28.76
CA THR A 482 -4.15 9.13 -28.68
C THR A 482 -3.23 9.63 -27.58
N ILE A 483 -2.21 8.84 -27.24
CA ILE A 483 -1.21 9.20 -26.24
C ILE A 483 -0.52 10.55 -26.57
N ASP A 484 -0.37 10.89 -27.85
CA ASP A 484 0.26 12.13 -28.31
C ASP A 484 -0.62 13.38 -28.09
N ASP A 485 -1.91 13.19 -27.82
CA ASP A 485 -2.88 14.28 -27.62
C ASP A 485 -2.92 14.78 -26.16
N PHE A 486 -2.23 14.11 -25.24
CA PHE A 486 -2.15 14.52 -23.84
C PHE A 486 -1.37 15.83 -23.71
N SER A 487 -2.01 16.92 -23.26
CA SER A 487 -1.36 18.23 -23.17
C SER A 487 -2.05 19.20 -22.20
N TYR A 488 -1.42 20.35 -21.96
CA TYR A 488 -2.01 21.48 -21.22
C TYR A 488 -2.99 22.33 -22.04
N PHE A 489 -2.92 22.28 -23.37
CA PHE A 489 -3.52 23.32 -24.21
C PHE A 489 -4.38 22.77 -25.33
N GLN A 490 -5.50 23.44 -25.55
CA GLN A 490 -6.36 23.20 -26.71
C GLN A 490 -5.81 23.94 -27.93
N ASN A 491 -5.68 23.23 -29.05
CA ASN A 491 -5.36 23.85 -30.34
C ASN A 491 -6.64 24.41 -30.99
N GLN A 492 -7.01 25.66 -30.69
CA GLN A 492 -8.15 26.34 -31.33
C GLN A 492 -7.70 27.57 -32.13
N ASN A 493 -7.98 27.57 -33.44
CA ASN A 493 -8.07 28.75 -34.32
C ASN A 493 -7.17 29.98 -33.95
N GLN A 494 -5.84 29.79 -33.98
CA GLN A 494 -4.78 30.80 -33.77
C GLN A 494 -4.39 31.15 -32.32
N PHE A 495 -5.09 30.66 -31.29
CA PHE A 495 -4.73 30.90 -29.88
C PHE A 495 -4.63 29.59 -29.11
N THR A 496 -3.54 29.44 -28.36
CA THR A 496 -3.29 28.29 -27.48
C THR A 496 -3.84 28.63 -26.10
N VAL A 497 -4.98 28.05 -25.74
CA VAL A 497 -5.67 28.29 -24.46
C VAL A 497 -5.58 27.02 -23.61
N PRO A 498 -5.32 27.10 -22.29
CA PRO A 498 -5.29 25.92 -21.45
C PRO A 498 -6.62 25.15 -21.50
N HIS A 499 -6.58 23.85 -21.23
CA HIS A 499 -7.79 23.11 -20.92
C HIS A 499 -8.43 23.65 -19.62
N ASP A 500 -9.72 23.35 -19.46
CA ASP A 500 -10.48 23.75 -18.29
C ASP A 500 -9.82 23.22 -17.00
N PRO A 501 -9.84 23.99 -15.90
CA PRO A 501 -9.19 23.58 -14.66
C PRO A 501 -9.90 22.41 -14.01
N SER A 502 -9.10 21.55 -13.38
CA SER A 502 -9.62 20.53 -12.49
C SER A 502 -10.14 21.15 -11.21
N ARG A 503 -11.23 20.57 -10.69
CA ARG A 503 -11.93 21.06 -9.52
C ARG A 503 -12.19 19.92 -8.55
N ILE A 504 -11.78 20.12 -7.31
CA ILE A 504 -12.18 19.29 -6.17
C ILE A 504 -13.10 20.12 -5.29
N THR A 505 -14.27 19.59 -5.00
CA THR A 505 -15.18 20.16 -4.01
C THR A 505 -15.58 19.10 -3.00
N LEU A 506 -15.26 19.32 -1.74
CA LEU A 506 -15.68 18.48 -0.62
C LEU A 506 -16.71 19.25 0.20
N ASP A 507 -17.84 18.62 0.48
CA ASP A 507 -19.01 19.26 1.09
C ASP A 507 -19.64 18.32 2.14
N GLY A 508 -19.80 18.82 3.37
CA GLY A 508 -20.44 18.09 4.47
C GLY A 508 -19.48 17.71 5.60
N SER A 509 -19.98 17.68 6.83
CA SER A 509 -19.16 17.54 8.04
C SER A 509 -18.53 16.15 8.21
N ASN A 510 -19.11 15.15 7.55
CA ASN A 510 -18.62 13.77 7.52
C ASN A 510 -17.93 13.44 6.18
N THR A 511 -17.46 14.45 5.46
CA THR A 511 -16.71 14.31 4.21
C THR A 511 -15.23 14.57 4.47
N ILE A 512 -14.39 13.55 4.26
CA ILE A 512 -12.94 13.62 4.40
C ILE A 512 -12.24 13.03 3.17
N MET A 513 -11.20 13.72 2.72
CA MET A 513 -10.21 13.17 1.80
C MET A 513 -8.82 13.25 2.43
N GLU A 514 -8.09 12.14 2.38
CA GLU A 514 -6.74 12.01 2.95
C GLU A 514 -5.78 11.40 1.91
N VAL A 515 -4.60 12.00 1.77
CA VAL A 515 -3.54 11.53 0.88
C VAL A 515 -2.27 11.30 1.69
N HIS A 516 -1.80 10.04 1.74
CA HIS A 516 -0.63 9.65 2.52
C HIS A 516 0.71 9.77 1.76
N GLY A 517 0.67 9.83 0.43
CA GLY A 517 1.86 9.96 -0.41
C GLY A 517 2.20 11.40 -0.80
N LEU A 518 2.89 11.55 -1.94
CA LEU A 518 3.28 12.84 -2.49
C LEU A 518 2.09 13.46 -3.21
N SER A 519 1.80 14.71 -2.89
CA SER A 519 0.75 15.48 -3.56
C SER A 519 1.36 16.57 -4.43
N PHE A 520 0.77 16.83 -5.58
CA PHE A 520 1.11 18.00 -6.38
C PHE A 520 -0.12 18.70 -6.92
N ILE A 521 -0.22 20.01 -6.67
CA ILE A 521 -1.26 20.87 -7.25
C ILE A 521 -0.60 21.69 -8.34
N ASP A 522 -0.95 21.34 -9.57
CA ASP A 522 -0.30 21.81 -10.78
C ASP A 522 -0.96 23.10 -11.32
N ALA A 523 -0.21 23.88 -12.09
CA ALA A 523 -0.73 24.98 -12.90
C ALA A 523 -0.31 24.80 -14.37
N PRO A 524 -1.11 25.30 -15.34
CA PRO A 524 -0.79 25.18 -16.75
C PRO A 524 0.53 25.86 -17.09
N LYS A 525 1.51 25.08 -17.57
CA LYS A 525 2.86 25.55 -17.89
C LYS A 525 2.97 25.95 -19.35
N THR A 526 3.49 27.15 -19.64
CA THR A 526 3.77 27.58 -21.02
C THR A 526 5.11 27.03 -21.55
N ALA A 527 5.95 26.50 -20.66
CA ALA A 527 7.24 25.90 -21.00
C ALA A 527 7.61 24.77 -20.00
N ARG A 528 8.53 23.88 -20.39
CA ARG A 528 9.09 22.85 -19.52
C ARG A 528 9.75 23.49 -18.29
N ARG A 529 9.48 22.92 -17.11
CA ARG A 529 10.21 23.23 -15.88
C ARG A 529 11.51 22.45 -15.83
N LEU A 530 12.58 23.14 -15.46
CA LEU A 530 13.84 22.47 -15.11
C LEU A 530 13.63 21.70 -13.81
N ALA A 531 14.20 20.49 -13.74
CA ALA A 531 14.34 19.75 -12.50
C ALA A 531 15.10 20.59 -11.45
N LEU A 532 14.91 20.33 -10.17
CA LEU A 532 15.70 20.92 -9.08
C LEU A 532 17.20 20.68 -9.31
N ALA A 533 17.56 19.48 -9.77
CA ALA A 533 18.93 19.13 -10.14
C ALA A 533 19.48 19.94 -11.34
N GLU A 534 18.61 20.42 -12.25
CA GLU A 534 18.99 21.24 -13.41
C GLU A 534 19.00 22.75 -13.08
N ALA A 535 18.10 23.20 -12.19
CA ALA A 535 17.88 24.61 -11.88
C ALA A 535 18.94 25.19 -10.91
N GLY A 536 19.60 24.34 -10.12
CA GLY A 536 20.45 24.80 -9.00
C GLY A 536 19.61 25.44 -7.88
N SER A 537 20.24 26.19 -6.96
CA SER A 537 19.60 26.81 -5.79
C SER A 537 18.58 27.93 -6.09
N SER A 538 18.07 28.01 -7.31
CA SER A 538 17.08 28.99 -7.75
C SER A 538 16.08 28.32 -8.68
N ALA A 539 15.25 27.43 -8.13
CA ALA A 539 14.04 27.00 -8.82
C ALA A 539 13.09 28.19 -8.89
N VAL A 540 13.10 28.89 -10.02
CA VAL A 540 12.22 30.04 -10.23
C VAL A 540 10.89 29.55 -10.81
N PHE A 541 9.77 29.91 -10.16
CA PHE A 541 8.41 29.57 -10.57
C PHE A 541 7.88 30.38 -11.79
N ASP A 542 8.74 30.94 -12.64
CA ASP A 542 8.30 31.74 -13.81
C ASP A 542 7.85 30.84 -14.97
N SER A 543 6.79 31.19 -15.72
CA SER A 543 6.24 30.48 -16.92
C SER A 543 5.01 29.58 -16.72
N TYR A 544 4.16 29.87 -15.74
CA TYR A 544 2.76 29.39 -15.78
C TYR A 544 1.91 30.34 -16.63
N TYR A 545 0.78 29.84 -17.13
CA TYR A 545 -0.23 30.66 -17.77
C TYR A 545 -0.87 31.55 -16.71
N GLU A 546 -0.65 32.86 -16.82
CA GLU A 546 -0.92 33.83 -15.74
C GLU A 546 -2.40 34.15 -15.50
N ASP A 547 -3.32 33.68 -16.36
CA ASP A 547 -4.75 33.94 -16.17
C ASP A 547 -5.33 33.00 -15.10
N PRO A 548 -5.76 33.54 -13.93
CA PRO A 548 -6.27 32.72 -12.84
C PRO A 548 -7.54 31.95 -13.20
N ALA A 549 -8.27 32.31 -14.26
CA ALA A 549 -9.45 31.57 -14.70
C ALA A 549 -9.15 30.11 -15.08
N TYR A 550 -7.89 29.81 -15.38
CA TYR A 550 -7.41 28.49 -15.77
C TYR A 550 -6.60 27.80 -14.68
N TRP A 551 -6.56 28.30 -13.44
CA TRP A 551 -5.89 27.58 -12.36
C TRP A 551 -6.83 26.56 -11.71
N ASN A 552 -6.26 25.44 -11.26
CA ASN A 552 -7.01 24.40 -10.54
C ASN A 552 -7.68 24.95 -9.29
N GLN A 553 -8.73 24.28 -8.82
CA GLN A 553 -9.53 24.74 -7.69
C GLN A 553 -9.78 23.64 -6.67
N ILE A 554 -9.60 23.98 -5.40
CA ILE A 554 -10.02 23.19 -4.24
C ILE A 554 -11.04 24.01 -3.45
N THR A 555 -12.16 23.40 -3.09
CA THR A 555 -13.22 24.05 -2.32
C THR A 555 -13.72 23.11 -1.23
N LEU A 556 -13.68 23.56 0.02
CA LEU A 556 -14.17 22.82 1.18
C LEU A 556 -15.34 23.57 1.80
N LYS A 557 -16.46 22.87 1.99
CA LYS A 557 -17.72 23.44 2.48
C LYS A 557 -18.26 22.63 3.66
N ASN A 558 -19.10 23.29 4.47
CA ASN A 558 -19.97 22.65 5.45
C ASN A 558 -19.28 21.62 6.37
N GLY A 559 -18.05 21.90 6.82
CA GLY A 559 -17.32 21.01 7.74
C GLY A 559 -16.43 19.95 7.07
N ALA A 560 -16.35 19.93 5.74
CA ALA A 560 -15.50 18.97 5.02
C ALA A 560 -14.00 19.18 5.30
N GLN A 561 -13.24 18.09 5.19
CA GLN A 561 -11.81 18.05 5.50
C GLN A 561 -10.99 17.51 4.33
N LEU A 562 -9.87 18.17 4.05
CA LEU A 562 -8.85 17.68 3.12
C LEU A 562 -7.49 17.70 3.80
N ILE A 563 -6.85 16.54 3.85
CA ILE A 563 -5.51 16.33 4.40
C ILE A 563 -4.61 15.85 3.27
N LEU A 564 -3.61 16.67 2.95
CA LEU A 564 -2.59 16.32 1.98
C LEU A 564 -1.29 16.06 2.73
N GLY A 565 -0.64 14.93 2.42
CA GLY A 565 0.74 14.65 2.82
C GLY A 565 1.73 15.63 2.19
N HIS A 566 2.96 15.20 1.97
CA HIS A 566 4.01 16.09 1.45
C HIS A 566 3.64 16.66 0.07
N THR A 567 3.37 17.96 0.02
CA THR A 567 2.71 18.61 -1.12
C THR A 567 3.56 19.69 -1.76
N GLY A 568 3.79 19.57 -3.07
CA GLY A 568 4.22 20.69 -3.90
C GLY A 568 3.02 21.42 -4.50
N VAL A 569 3.10 22.74 -4.60
CA VAL A 569 2.01 23.56 -5.14
C VAL A 569 2.54 24.63 -6.09
N GLU A 570 1.85 24.77 -7.21
CA GLU A 570 1.88 25.94 -8.09
C GLU A 570 0.60 26.77 -7.87
N PRO A 571 0.45 27.98 -8.47
CA PRO A 571 -0.73 28.81 -8.24
C PRO A 571 -2.05 28.09 -8.51
N PHE A 572 -2.94 28.11 -7.52
CA PHE A 572 -4.29 27.53 -7.60
C PHE A 572 -5.29 28.33 -6.76
N HIS A 573 -6.59 28.02 -6.89
CA HIS A 573 -7.65 28.61 -6.06
C HIS A 573 -7.99 27.72 -4.89
N LEU A 574 -7.84 28.25 -3.67
CA LEU A 574 -8.33 27.64 -2.45
C LEU A 574 -9.53 28.41 -1.88
N ALA A 575 -10.58 27.68 -1.54
CA ALA A 575 -11.70 28.15 -0.74
C ALA A 575 -12.00 27.16 0.39
N VAL A 576 -12.06 27.66 1.62
CA VAL A 576 -12.33 26.89 2.84
C VAL A 576 -13.38 27.65 3.64
N ASP A 577 -14.59 27.10 3.70
CA ASP A 577 -15.69 27.65 4.49
C ASP A 577 -15.39 27.52 5.98
N ARG A 578 -16.07 28.33 6.80
CA ARG A 578 -15.79 28.55 8.22
C ARG A 578 -15.60 27.29 9.08
N GLU A 579 -16.33 26.22 8.78
CA GLU A 579 -16.32 24.98 9.56
C GLU A 579 -15.39 23.92 8.97
N SER A 580 -14.86 24.14 7.76
CA SER A 580 -14.02 23.19 7.04
C SER A 580 -12.54 23.32 7.40
N THR A 581 -11.79 22.24 7.15
CA THR A 581 -10.37 22.15 7.48
C THR A 581 -9.55 21.71 6.28
N PHE A 582 -8.49 22.46 5.99
CA PHE A 582 -7.48 22.11 5.01
C PHE A 582 -6.13 21.94 5.72
N VAL A 583 -5.49 20.79 5.57
CA VAL A 583 -4.17 20.47 6.12
C VAL A 583 -3.23 20.08 5.00
N MET A 584 -2.00 20.60 5.05
CA MET A 584 -0.95 20.28 4.08
C MET A 584 0.41 20.17 4.76
N GLU A 585 1.11 19.06 4.52
CA GLU A 585 2.53 18.94 4.84
C GLU A 585 3.38 19.55 3.73
N ILE A 586 4.36 20.36 4.12
CA ILE A 586 5.25 21.07 3.19
C ILE A 586 6.59 20.33 3.12
N LEU A 587 7.17 20.27 1.93
CA LEU A 587 8.48 19.65 1.74
C LEU A 587 9.60 20.44 2.42
N PRO A 588 10.71 19.76 2.73
CA PRO A 588 11.93 20.42 3.16
C PRO A 588 12.32 21.57 2.22
N ASP A 589 12.85 22.65 2.79
CA ASP A 589 13.33 23.84 2.07
C ASP A 589 12.23 24.64 1.36
N LEU A 590 10.96 24.38 1.69
CA LEU A 590 9.79 24.86 0.95
C LEU A 590 9.89 24.53 -0.55
N ALA A 591 10.52 23.40 -0.87
CA ALA A 591 10.75 22.98 -2.24
C ALA A 591 9.40 22.85 -2.96
N LEU A 592 9.31 23.47 -4.14
CA LEU A 592 8.13 23.40 -4.99
C LEU A 592 6.85 23.96 -4.33
N PHE A 593 6.98 24.91 -3.39
CA PHE A 593 5.84 25.54 -2.71
C PHE A 593 5.64 27.01 -3.11
N ASP A 594 4.56 27.31 -3.83
CA ASP A 594 4.10 28.67 -4.13
C ASP A 594 2.95 29.10 -3.19
N PRO A 595 3.18 30.02 -2.23
CA PRO A 595 2.14 30.44 -1.27
C PRO A 595 1.08 31.41 -1.81
N THR A 596 1.11 31.80 -3.09
CA THR A 596 0.20 32.83 -3.64
C THR A 596 -1.28 32.44 -3.58
N PHE A 597 -1.61 31.14 -3.53
CA PHE A 597 -2.99 30.68 -3.34
C PHE A 597 -3.59 31.13 -2.00
N LEU A 598 -2.77 31.24 -0.94
CA LEU A 598 -3.19 31.71 0.38
C LEU A 598 -3.55 33.20 0.36
N ALA A 599 -2.72 34.01 -0.31
CA ALA A 599 -2.97 35.43 -0.50
C ALA A 599 -4.25 35.67 -1.32
N THR A 600 -4.39 34.92 -2.43
CA THR A 600 -5.55 34.99 -3.31
C THR A 600 -6.83 34.60 -2.56
N GLY A 601 -6.79 33.52 -1.78
CA GLY A 601 -7.92 33.07 -0.96
C GLY A 601 -8.27 34.08 0.14
N ALA A 602 -7.28 34.58 0.88
CA ALA A 602 -7.49 35.53 1.97
C ALA A 602 -8.06 36.87 1.48
N HIS A 603 -7.49 37.45 0.42
CA HIS A 603 -7.97 38.72 -0.14
C HIS A 603 -9.39 38.63 -0.71
N ASN A 604 -9.76 37.48 -1.26
CA ASN A 604 -11.10 37.23 -1.78
C ASN A 604 -12.11 36.77 -0.71
N ARG A 605 -11.73 36.73 0.57
CA ARG A 605 -12.55 36.23 1.69
C ARG A 605 -13.05 34.80 1.43
N ARG A 606 -12.17 33.95 0.93
CA ARG A 606 -12.44 32.53 0.67
C ARG A 606 -11.78 31.60 1.68
N LEU A 607 -10.91 32.11 2.55
CA LEU A 607 -10.30 31.35 3.64
C LEU A 607 -10.98 31.74 4.96
N GLU A 608 -12.20 31.26 5.16
CA GLU A 608 -12.97 31.52 6.39
C GLU A 608 -12.82 30.38 7.42
N GLY A 609 -12.43 29.18 6.98
CA GLY A 609 -12.19 28.01 7.82
C GLY A 609 -10.77 27.84 8.31
N THR A 610 -10.44 26.62 8.72
CA THR A 610 -9.14 26.27 9.31
C THR A 610 -8.17 25.86 8.20
N VAL A 611 -7.04 26.56 8.10
CA VAL A 611 -5.96 26.21 7.16
C VAL A 611 -4.72 25.92 7.98
N VAL A 612 -4.16 24.71 7.84
CA VAL A 612 -2.99 24.25 8.60
C VAL A 612 -1.88 23.89 7.64
N LEU A 613 -0.72 24.50 7.84
CA LEU A 613 0.51 24.22 7.11
C LEU A 613 1.51 23.60 8.07
N VAL A 614 2.06 22.44 7.69
CA VAL A 614 3.03 21.70 8.50
C VAL A 614 4.40 21.82 7.81
N PRO A 615 5.23 22.82 8.18
CA PRO A 615 6.57 22.95 7.63
C PRO A 615 7.47 21.82 8.14
N TYR A 616 8.44 21.40 7.31
CA TYR A 616 9.37 20.34 7.68
C TYR A 616 10.38 20.83 8.74
N TYR A 617 11.17 21.86 8.44
CA TYR A 617 12.13 22.43 9.38
C TYR A 617 11.68 23.72 10.07
N MET A 618 12.33 24.04 11.19
CA MET A 618 12.22 25.34 11.85
C MET A 618 12.66 26.48 10.92
N ASP A 619 13.71 26.27 10.10
CA ASP A 619 14.14 27.25 9.09
C ASP A 619 13.08 27.44 8.00
N ASP A 620 12.38 26.36 7.59
CA ASP A 620 11.29 26.42 6.62
C ASP A 620 10.10 27.17 7.19
N GLN A 621 9.80 26.97 8.47
CA GLN A 621 8.79 27.74 9.20
C GLN A 621 9.13 29.24 9.13
N VAL A 622 10.36 29.63 9.49
CA VAL A 622 10.78 31.04 9.48
C VAL A 622 10.70 31.65 8.07
N GLU A 623 11.11 30.90 7.05
CA GLU A 623 11.01 31.36 5.67
C GLU A 623 9.55 31.50 5.22
N LEU A 624 8.68 30.53 5.57
CA LEU A 624 7.25 30.58 5.27
C LEU A 624 6.58 31.77 5.96
N GLU A 625 6.90 32.03 7.23
CA GLU A 625 6.45 33.21 7.97
C GLU A 625 6.80 34.51 7.22
N ASN A 626 8.05 34.64 6.75
CA ASN A 626 8.48 35.79 5.98
C ASN A 626 7.70 35.93 4.66
N GLN A 627 7.48 34.83 3.94
CA GLN A 627 6.72 34.82 2.68
C GLN A 627 5.26 35.23 2.89
N LEU A 628 4.59 34.67 3.90
CA LEU A 628 3.20 35.03 4.22
C LEU A 628 3.07 36.48 4.67
N GLN A 629 4.04 36.99 5.44
CA GLN A 629 4.06 38.40 5.84
C GLN A 629 4.19 39.33 4.63
N GLN A 630 5.06 39.00 3.67
CA GLN A 630 5.23 39.77 2.43
C GLN A 630 3.97 39.77 1.57
N LEU A 631 3.26 38.64 1.54
CA LEU A 631 1.98 38.49 0.84
C LEU A 631 0.79 39.10 1.59
N GLY A 632 0.98 39.59 2.82
CA GLY A 632 -0.09 40.18 3.62
C GLY A 632 -1.13 39.15 4.11
N VAL A 633 -0.74 37.89 4.25
CA VAL A 633 -1.58 36.80 4.78
C VAL A 633 -1.54 36.83 6.31
N ASN A 634 -2.70 36.77 6.96
CA ASN A 634 -2.77 36.66 8.42
C ASN A 634 -2.46 35.22 8.84
N TYR A 635 -1.41 35.04 9.63
CA TYR A 635 -0.99 33.72 10.10
C TYR A 635 -0.66 33.69 11.61
N ARG A 636 -0.68 32.48 12.18
CA ARG A 636 -0.23 32.19 13.54
C ARG A 636 0.59 30.91 13.58
N VAL A 637 1.64 30.91 14.39
CA VAL A 637 2.39 29.70 14.73
C VAL A 637 1.76 29.05 15.96
N ARG A 638 1.49 27.74 15.88
CA ARG A 638 0.87 26.94 16.94
C ARG A 638 1.66 25.65 17.17
N ASP A 639 1.59 25.11 18.38
CA ASP A 639 2.33 23.89 18.71
C ASP A 639 1.52 22.63 18.36
N PHE A 640 0.19 22.75 18.24
CA PHE A 640 -0.70 21.63 17.92
C PHE A 640 -1.81 22.06 16.95
N GLU A 641 -2.24 21.15 16.08
CA GLU A 641 -3.36 21.37 15.15
C GLU A 641 -4.66 21.75 15.87
N SER A 642 -4.92 21.15 17.04
CA SER A 642 -6.09 21.46 17.88
C SER A 642 -6.17 22.92 18.33
N GLN A 643 -5.10 23.71 18.18
CA GLN A 643 -5.05 25.14 18.50
C GLN A 643 -5.34 26.04 17.28
N ALA A 644 -5.47 25.46 16.08
CA ALA A 644 -5.79 26.19 14.87
C ALA A 644 -7.19 26.83 14.96
N GLN A 645 -7.37 28.00 14.35
CA GLN A 645 -8.62 28.75 14.40
C GLN A 645 -9.13 29.06 12.99
N SER A 646 -10.46 29.05 12.83
CA SER A 646 -11.11 29.44 11.58
C SER A 646 -10.78 30.90 11.21
N GLY A 647 -10.42 31.13 9.95
CA GLY A 647 -10.15 32.46 9.40
C GLY A 647 -8.71 32.95 9.58
N GLU A 648 -7.81 32.11 10.10
CA GLU A 648 -6.36 32.34 10.09
C GLU A 648 -5.60 31.16 9.47
N VAL A 649 -4.47 31.44 8.81
CA VAL A 649 -3.54 30.39 8.39
C VAL A 649 -2.71 30.00 9.60
N THR A 650 -2.81 28.74 10.01
CA THR A 650 -2.01 28.18 11.09
C THR A 650 -0.77 27.51 10.52
N ILE A 651 0.40 27.92 10.97
CA ILE A 651 1.65 27.20 10.73
C ILE A 651 1.91 26.36 11.98
N LEU A 652 2.03 25.05 11.85
CA LEU A 652 2.47 24.22 12.97
C LEU A 652 3.95 24.45 13.21
N ARG A 653 4.32 24.62 14.49
CA ARG A 653 5.70 24.82 14.88
C ARG A 653 6.48 23.56 14.51
N SER A 654 7.52 23.73 13.70
CA SER A 654 8.51 22.69 13.53
C SER A 654 9.56 22.83 14.63
N PHE A 655 9.94 21.71 15.22
CA PHE A 655 11.00 21.60 16.22
C PHE A 655 12.30 21.04 15.59
N LEU A 656 12.28 20.74 14.29
CA LEU A 656 13.39 20.17 13.54
C LEU A 656 14.38 21.25 13.08
N ASP A 657 15.62 21.26 13.57
CA ASP A 657 16.70 22.17 13.11
C ASP A 657 17.55 21.47 12.02
N ARG A 658 17.80 22.17 10.90
CA ARG A 658 18.57 21.68 9.75
C ARG A 658 20.03 21.31 10.09
N ASN A 659 20.60 21.92 11.13
CA ASN A 659 22.00 21.70 11.55
C ASN A 659 22.11 20.80 12.80
N MET A 660 20.99 20.39 13.38
CA MET A 660 21.01 19.41 14.45
C MET A 660 21.12 18.03 13.81
N TRP A 661 22.12 17.25 14.25
CA TRP A 661 21.87 15.82 14.39
C TRP A 661 20.52 15.67 15.07
N SER A 662 19.68 14.80 14.54
CA SER A 662 18.60 14.24 15.31
C SER A 662 19.21 13.30 16.38
N ASP A 663 19.92 13.88 17.35
CA ASP A 663 19.95 13.28 18.69
C ASP A 663 18.57 13.46 19.34
N ASP A 664 17.72 14.36 18.81
CA ASP A 664 16.42 14.68 19.39
C ASP A 664 15.18 14.53 18.49
N GLU A 665 15.13 14.62 17.15
CA GLU A 665 13.84 14.39 16.43
C GLU A 665 14.04 14.10 14.92
N ALA A 666 14.00 12.83 14.49
CA ALA A 666 13.92 12.40 13.09
C ALA A 666 12.87 11.31 12.94
N TYR A 667 12.21 11.32 11.79
CA TYR A 667 11.36 10.22 11.36
C TYR A 667 12.25 9.08 10.85
N LEU A 668 12.25 7.98 11.60
CA LEU A 668 12.94 6.76 11.24
C LEU A 668 11.99 5.85 10.47
N THR A 669 12.38 5.48 9.27
CA THR A 669 11.61 4.58 8.40
C THR A 669 12.26 3.20 8.35
N VAL A 670 11.45 2.14 8.43
CA VAL A 670 11.95 0.78 8.25
C VAL A 670 12.15 0.53 6.77
N THR A 671 13.41 0.41 6.35
CA THR A 671 13.76 0.17 4.94
C THR A 671 13.98 -1.32 4.64
N ARG A 672 14.27 -2.13 5.67
CA ARG A 672 14.55 -3.56 5.55
C ARG A 672 14.13 -4.30 6.82
N MET A 673 13.66 -5.53 6.64
CA MET A 673 13.36 -6.47 7.71
C MET A 673 13.83 -7.86 7.27
N PHE A 674 14.44 -8.62 8.18
CA PHE A 674 14.76 -10.02 7.95
C PHE A 674 14.89 -10.77 9.27
N ASP A 675 14.69 -12.08 9.22
CA ASP A 675 14.57 -12.90 10.41
C ASP A 675 15.18 -14.29 10.22
N TYR A 676 15.65 -14.90 11.31
CA TYR A 676 16.26 -16.23 11.29
C TYR A 676 16.32 -16.86 12.69
N ILE A 677 16.41 -18.19 12.77
CA ILE A 677 16.75 -18.90 14.01
C ILE A 677 18.27 -18.99 14.11
N ASN A 678 18.85 -18.38 15.15
CA ASN A 678 20.30 -18.34 15.36
C ASN A 678 20.81 -19.57 16.11
N LYS A 679 20.06 -20.03 17.12
CA LYS A 679 20.47 -21.12 18.00
C LYS A 679 19.29 -22.00 18.40
N LEU A 680 19.56 -23.30 18.54
CA LEU A 680 18.64 -24.32 19.06
C LEU A 680 19.35 -25.09 20.17
N ASP A 681 18.74 -25.17 21.34
CA ASP A 681 19.22 -25.92 22.50
C ASP A 681 18.13 -26.92 22.96
N TYR A 682 18.42 -28.22 22.84
CA TYR A 682 17.51 -29.34 23.15
C TYR A 682 17.69 -29.93 24.56
#